data_AF-A0A942SZ40-F1
#
_entry.id   AF-A0A942SZ40-F1
#
_cell.length_a   1.000
_cell.length_b   1.000
_cell.length_c   1.000
_cell.angle_alpha   90.00
_cell.angle_beta   90.00
_cell.angle_gamma   90.00
#
_symmetry.space_group_name_H-M   'P 1'
#
loop_
_entity.id
_entity.type
_entity.pdbx_description
1 polymer ?
#
loop_
_entity_poly.entity_id
_entity_poly.type
_entity_poly.pdbx_seq_one_letter_code
_entity_poly.pdbx_strand_id
1 'polypeptide(L)'
;MHPVTGALRRWSVRTAALLVVVATLVGGSALPASAVETPTPPGGPSAGERWFGPDLDWGSDAPDGYEGRLGATPSVYGVSVDYPVDRSARKELLRATRAAATQGAVLVVSLEPDRALSALTRSDATRANDLFEEIRAQYGQKVLVRFAPQMNGTWERWGQEPTAFVEAFRVLASVVHGGTSDAAMVWSPSYGAGYPFGDSAGRLRDLSADDVDALDTNGDGQLTSADDPYGPYWPGASSVDWVGLSMLYFGKGKATAAAGRDVPLTRNDVPEQGEVQARFDETWGYDQPQTRGTFTDRFAVGEDLPMLLDTGALYDHSLRGDGELQVKQGWWRQVIAAVEDQPQVQAVTFLETNRREPEAGNRVADWRDTADRGIAGSFRTDLEDSGTFTFGPVTERITAQQGASATSQAYETGGDQMAWIVWTATVLAIVFLLSGVVGRLLPSWRYPDDGKPGRDLRLDLFRGFIILAVVITHIEIGGPYSFITLHAVGAITGAEMFVFLSGMVLGMTYPFAIKKFGEWAAAVGAWKRARKQYLVTLGVIAVVFALSFVPFLNTDAITTFTDRGTGTDGVGAEGRVYDLYPNAMQLLAYPPPWYAIRQFLLLEMGPWPFNIMGLFVVLSLFIPVFMWVIRRGYWWALLAVSWALYVFQALNPGFRPLDSQFEAVFPLLTWQVVFTHGLVLGTYRRQVIAALTGRLGKVLIGVGIVGYTAFLLYVWAAHQFGFTPVPFAASMYESLYNTAYQRVDLQWGRLVDIAFFAIVSYAILTVFWKPIAKVIGWLWIPIGQASLYVFVWQVFFALAIASIPGVDWGNFWIGFVTHSLLILLAWYMVRKKFLFSIIPR
;
A
#
# COMPACT_ATOMS: atom_id res chain seq x y z
N MET A 1 -19.23 47.66 -50.49
CA MET A 1 -18.11 46.85 -51.03
C MET A 1 -16.84 47.41 -50.45
N HIS A 2 -16.42 46.89 -49.31
CA HIS A 2 -15.54 45.73 -49.07
C HIS A 2 -14.04 46.04 -49.29
N PRO A 3 -13.20 45.72 -48.30
CA PRO A 3 -11.86 46.29 -48.14
C PRO A 3 -10.76 45.25 -48.34
N VAL A 4 -9.53 45.68 -48.57
CA VAL A 4 -8.33 44.82 -48.51
C VAL A 4 -7.21 45.57 -47.78
N THR A 5 -7.30 45.61 -46.45
CA THR A 5 -6.23 46.08 -45.54
C THR A 5 -6.22 45.28 -44.24
N GLY A 6 -6.16 43.94 -44.35
CA GLY A 6 -6.12 43.06 -43.19
C GLY A 6 -5.51 41.70 -43.52
N ALA A 7 -4.18 41.61 -43.64
CA ALA A 7 -3.51 40.29 -43.66
C ALA A 7 -2.03 40.31 -43.24
N LEU A 8 -1.27 41.39 -43.46
CA LEU A 8 0.20 41.31 -43.40
C LEU A 8 0.86 41.83 -42.12
N ARG A 9 0.08 42.10 -41.06
CA ARG A 9 0.62 42.49 -39.73
C ARG A 9 0.18 41.56 -38.60
N ARG A 10 -0.04 40.27 -38.90
CA ARG A 10 -0.44 39.24 -37.92
C ARG A 10 0.43 37.97 -37.93
N TRP A 11 1.51 37.94 -38.72
CA TRP A 11 2.36 36.75 -38.87
C TRP A 11 3.78 36.89 -38.31
N SER A 12 4.18 38.05 -37.79
CA SER A 12 5.53 38.30 -37.25
C SER A 12 5.60 38.41 -35.72
N VAL A 13 4.50 38.13 -35.01
CA VAL A 13 4.46 38.08 -33.51
C VAL A 13 4.24 36.65 -32.99
N ARG A 14 4.00 35.67 -33.87
CA ARG A 14 3.79 34.26 -33.48
C ARG A 14 5.01 33.36 -33.67
N THR A 15 6.06 33.83 -34.34
CA THR A 15 7.29 33.05 -34.57
C THR A 15 8.43 33.43 -33.60
N ALA A 16 8.40 34.62 -33.01
CA ALA A 16 9.39 35.05 -32.00
C ALA A 16 9.12 34.47 -30.60
N ALA A 17 7.89 34.06 -30.30
CA ALA A 17 7.54 33.41 -29.03
C ALA A 17 7.84 31.89 -29.02
N LEU A 18 8.00 31.27 -30.19
CA LEU A 18 8.30 29.83 -30.31
C LEU A 18 9.81 29.55 -30.20
N LEU A 19 10.67 30.50 -30.56
CA LEU A 19 12.14 30.34 -30.52
C LEU A 19 12.79 30.70 -29.16
N VAL A 20 12.06 31.38 -28.27
CA VAL A 20 12.52 31.65 -26.89
C VAL A 20 12.16 30.50 -25.94
N VAL A 21 11.14 29.70 -26.26
CA VAL A 21 10.73 28.51 -25.48
C VAL A 21 11.62 27.29 -25.75
N VAL A 22 12.22 27.19 -26.95
CA VAL A 22 13.11 26.07 -27.30
C VAL A 22 14.55 26.26 -26.77
N ALA A 23 14.96 27.49 -26.44
CA ALA A 23 16.31 27.78 -25.93
C ALA A 23 16.45 27.66 -24.40
N THR A 24 15.35 27.62 -23.65
CA THR A 24 15.36 27.38 -22.18
C THR A 24 15.21 25.90 -21.80
N LEU A 25 15.05 25.01 -22.77
CA LEU A 25 14.83 23.57 -22.56
C LEU A 25 16.09 22.69 -22.73
N VAL A 26 17.28 23.23 -22.97
CA VAL A 26 18.50 22.42 -23.27
C VAL A 26 19.73 22.82 -22.43
N GLY A 27 19.55 23.48 -21.29
CA GLY A 27 20.68 24.01 -20.50
C GLY A 27 20.61 23.71 -19.01
N GLY A 28 20.32 22.47 -18.62
CA GLY A 28 20.34 22.03 -17.22
C GLY A 28 21.36 20.90 -17.06
N SER A 29 22.57 21.28 -16.64
CA SER A 29 23.70 20.42 -16.31
C SER A 29 23.32 19.21 -15.47
N ALA A 30 23.76 18.04 -15.92
CA ALA A 30 23.90 16.84 -15.11
C ALA A 30 24.72 17.17 -13.86
N LEU A 31 24.08 17.12 -12.70
CA LEU A 31 24.78 17.02 -11.42
C LEU A 31 25.18 15.54 -11.25
N PRO A 32 26.42 15.25 -10.82
CA PRO A 32 26.82 13.88 -10.55
C PRO A 32 25.98 13.35 -9.40
N ALA A 33 25.29 12.24 -9.65
CA ALA A 33 24.73 11.40 -8.60
C ALA A 33 25.87 11.12 -7.60
N SER A 34 25.73 11.65 -6.38
CA SER A 34 26.61 11.23 -5.29
C SER A 34 26.26 9.78 -5.02
N ALA A 35 27.23 8.90 -5.27
CA ALA A 35 27.12 7.50 -4.93
C ALA A 35 26.80 7.41 -3.43
N VAL A 36 25.58 6.99 -3.12
CA VAL A 36 25.27 6.46 -1.81
C VAL A 36 26.02 5.14 -1.73
N GLU A 37 26.99 5.05 -0.84
CA GLU A 37 27.59 3.78 -0.46
C GLU A 37 26.47 2.91 0.12
N THR A 38 26.00 1.95 -0.66
CA THR A 38 25.22 0.83 -0.18
C THR A 38 26.17 -0.07 0.63
N PRO A 39 25.94 -0.25 1.94
CA PRO A 39 26.60 -1.33 2.66
C PRO A 39 26.03 -2.63 2.08
N THR A 40 26.89 -3.47 1.51
CA THR A 40 26.58 -4.89 1.22
C THR A 40 27.34 -5.76 2.23
N PRO A 41 26.82 -6.95 2.59
CA PRO A 41 26.24 -7.20 3.91
C PRO A 41 26.77 -8.51 4.56
N PRO A 42 26.42 -8.86 5.81
CA PRO A 42 26.53 -10.25 6.26
C PRO A 42 25.39 -11.08 5.63
N GLY A 43 25.73 -12.21 5.01
CA GLY A 43 24.82 -13.05 4.21
C GLY A 43 23.81 -13.89 4.99
N GLY A 44 23.64 -13.67 6.29
CA GLY A 44 22.83 -14.46 7.22
C GLY A 44 22.65 -13.70 8.55
N PRO A 45 22.11 -14.34 9.60
CA PRO A 45 22.04 -13.76 10.94
C PRO A 45 23.43 -13.36 11.47
N SER A 46 23.46 -12.53 12.52
CA SER A 46 24.72 -12.21 13.21
C SER A 46 25.40 -13.48 13.74
N ALA A 47 26.71 -13.42 13.96
CA ALA A 47 27.44 -14.58 14.49
C ALA A 47 26.83 -15.08 15.82
N GLY A 48 26.42 -16.34 15.86
CA GLY A 48 25.77 -16.98 17.01
C GLY A 48 24.24 -16.83 17.07
N GLU A 49 23.65 -16.04 16.19
CA GLU A 49 22.19 -15.85 16.10
C GLU A 49 21.57 -16.76 15.03
N ARG A 50 20.28 -17.09 15.19
CA ARG A 50 19.51 -17.94 14.27
C ARG A 50 18.21 -17.28 13.88
N TRP A 51 17.91 -17.27 12.59
CA TRP A 51 16.57 -16.88 12.16
C TRP A 51 15.59 -18.03 12.43
N PHE A 52 14.39 -17.67 12.88
CA PHE A 52 13.28 -18.60 12.90
C PHE A 52 12.05 -17.98 12.24
N GLY A 53 11.18 -18.86 11.78
CA GLY A 53 9.82 -18.45 11.47
C GLY A 53 9.00 -19.56 10.82
N PRO A 54 7.76 -19.24 10.47
CA PRO A 54 6.84 -20.23 9.94
C PRO A 54 6.99 -20.43 8.41
N ASP A 55 6.85 -21.66 7.95
CA ASP A 55 6.42 -21.95 6.58
C ASP A 55 4.88 -21.88 6.57
N LEU A 56 4.36 -20.69 6.21
CA LEU A 56 2.94 -20.36 6.36
C LEU A 56 2.10 -20.89 5.20
N ASP A 57 0.89 -21.33 5.54
CA ASP A 57 -0.20 -21.35 4.56
C ASP A 57 -0.75 -19.93 4.34
N TRP A 58 -0.20 -19.22 3.35
CA TRP A 58 -0.61 -17.86 2.95
C TRP A 58 -2.06 -17.74 2.46
N GLY A 59 -2.70 -18.88 2.15
CA GLY A 59 -4.12 -18.94 1.83
C GLY A 59 -5.01 -18.78 3.06
N SER A 60 -4.58 -19.32 4.21
CA SER A 60 -5.35 -19.32 5.45
C SER A 60 -4.79 -18.39 6.54
N ASP A 61 -3.56 -17.90 6.40
CA ASP A 61 -2.87 -17.06 7.39
C ASP A 61 -2.01 -15.94 6.76
N ALA A 62 -1.47 -15.06 7.60
CA ALA A 62 -0.61 -13.95 7.21
C ALA A 62 0.38 -13.62 8.34
N PRO A 63 1.47 -12.89 8.06
CA PRO A 63 2.45 -12.47 9.07
C PRO A 63 1.83 -11.89 10.34
N ASP A 64 0.90 -10.93 10.23
CA ASP A 64 0.24 -10.31 11.40
C ASP A 64 -0.63 -11.30 12.19
N GLY A 65 -1.17 -12.31 11.50
CA GLY A 65 -1.93 -13.40 12.11
C GLY A 65 -1.04 -14.30 12.96
N TYR A 66 0.10 -14.69 12.42
CA TYR A 66 1.10 -15.49 13.12
C TYR A 66 1.69 -14.73 14.31
N GLU A 67 2.17 -13.49 14.09
CA GLU A 67 2.71 -12.61 15.14
C GLU A 67 1.70 -12.42 16.28
N GLY A 68 0.43 -12.20 15.95
CA GLY A 68 -0.63 -12.03 16.95
C GLY A 68 -0.91 -13.29 17.79
N ARG A 69 -0.69 -14.49 17.24
CA ARG A 69 -0.86 -15.76 17.98
C ARG A 69 0.37 -16.14 18.78
N LEU A 70 1.56 -16.03 18.19
CA LEU A 70 2.84 -16.28 18.87
C LEU A 70 3.09 -15.23 19.96
N GLY A 71 2.71 -13.98 19.70
CA GLY A 71 3.03 -12.83 20.53
C GLY A 71 4.47 -12.37 20.37
N ALA A 72 5.10 -12.66 19.23
CA ALA A 72 6.44 -12.24 18.85
C ALA A 72 6.60 -12.23 17.32
N THR A 73 7.48 -11.38 16.79
CA THR A 73 7.71 -11.20 15.35
C THR A 73 8.76 -12.19 14.84
N PRO A 74 8.47 -13.04 13.84
CA PRO A 74 9.45 -13.92 13.21
C PRO A 74 10.53 -13.17 12.43
N SER A 75 11.67 -13.82 12.22
CA SER A 75 12.75 -13.30 11.37
C SER A 75 12.62 -13.72 9.91
N VAL A 76 12.01 -14.87 9.65
CA VAL A 76 11.79 -15.41 8.30
C VAL A 76 10.33 -15.83 8.09
N TYR A 77 9.88 -15.83 6.84
CA TYR A 77 8.62 -16.43 6.43
C TYR A 77 8.83 -17.32 5.19
N GLY A 78 8.42 -18.59 5.29
CA GLY A 78 8.35 -19.50 4.16
C GLY A 78 7.11 -19.21 3.30
N VAL A 79 7.27 -19.22 1.98
CA VAL A 79 6.20 -19.11 0.99
C VAL A 79 6.47 -20.08 -0.16
N SER A 80 5.44 -20.79 -0.60
CA SER A 80 5.49 -21.63 -1.81
C SER A 80 4.80 -20.93 -2.97
N VAL A 81 5.41 -20.96 -4.15
CA VAL A 81 4.83 -20.45 -5.40
C VAL A 81 5.12 -21.40 -6.56
N ASP A 82 4.17 -21.51 -7.49
CA ASP A 82 4.35 -22.30 -8.70
C ASP A 82 5.51 -21.76 -9.56
N TYR A 83 6.25 -22.68 -10.17
CA TYR A 83 7.33 -22.38 -11.11
C TYR A 83 7.13 -23.15 -12.42
N PRO A 84 7.27 -22.52 -13.61
CA PRO A 84 7.66 -21.14 -13.88
C PRO A 84 6.73 -20.06 -13.33
N VAL A 85 7.30 -18.92 -12.93
CA VAL A 85 6.55 -17.79 -12.37
C VAL A 85 5.63 -17.18 -13.43
N ASP A 86 4.34 -17.48 -13.33
CA ASP A 86 3.30 -16.89 -14.15
C ASP A 86 2.72 -15.61 -13.51
N ARG A 87 1.63 -15.08 -14.07
CA ARG A 87 1.00 -13.86 -13.54
C ARG A 87 0.41 -14.06 -12.13
N SER A 88 -0.07 -15.25 -11.81
CA SER A 88 -0.65 -15.58 -10.51
C SER A 88 0.44 -15.71 -9.46
N ALA A 89 1.47 -16.53 -9.74
CA ALA A 89 2.63 -16.72 -8.87
C ALA A 89 3.36 -15.39 -8.59
N ARG A 90 3.51 -14.52 -9.60
CA ARG A 90 4.06 -13.17 -9.41
C ARG A 90 3.23 -12.34 -8.43
N LYS A 91 1.89 -12.37 -8.55
CA LYS A 91 0.99 -11.60 -7.67
C LYS A 91 1.08 -12.10 -6.23
N GLU A 92 1.13 -13.41 -6.05
CA GLU A 92 1.27 -14.05 -4.76
C GLU A 92 2.59 -13.70 -4.09
N LEU A 93 3.72 -13.85 -4.80
CA LEU A 93 5.04 -13.54 -4.24
C LEU A 93 5.16 -12.06 -3.85
N LEU A 94 4.70 -11.13 -4.69
CA LEU A 94 4.72 -9.71 -4.35
C LEU A 94 3.82 -9.37 -3.16
N ARG A 95 2.70 -10.08 -2.99
CA ARG A 95 1.82 -9.91 -1.84
C ARG A 95 2.48 -10.44 -0.56
N ALA A 96 3.10 -11.61 -0.62
CA ALA A 96 3.86 -12.17 0.49
C ALA A 96 5.04 -11.25 0.88
N THR A 97 5.76 -10.72 -0.12
CA THR A 97 6.85 -9.75 0.05
C THR A 97 6.40 -8.52 0.81
N ARG A 98 5.32 -7.85 0.35
CA ARG A 98 4.78 -6.66 1.04
C ARG A 98 4.37 -6.96 2.48
N ALA A 99 3.75 -8.12 2.73
CA ALA A 99 3.33 -8.53 4.06
C ALA A 99 4.51 -8.91 4.98
N ALA A 100 5.56 -9.55 4.47
CA ALA A 100 6.78 -9.80 5.24
C ALA A 100 7.56 -8.50 5.51
N ALA A 101 7.49 -7.53 4.58
CA ALA A 101 8.18 -6.25 4.71
C ALA A 101 7.62 -5.39 5.84
N THR A 102 6.33 -5.49 6.17
CA THR A 102 5.75 -4.77 7.33
C THR A 102 6.38 -5.20 8.64
N GLN A 103 6.87 -6.44 8.72
CA GLN A 103 7.51 -7.01 9.90
C GLN A 103 9.04 -7.02 9.83
N GLY A 104 9.62 -6.68 8.67
CA GLY A 104 11.07 -6.69 8.48
C GLY A 104 11.63 -8.11 8.52
N ALA A 105 10.91 -9.05 7.92
CA ALA A 105 11.31 -10.45 7.83
C ALA A 105 11.90 -10.78 6.45
N VAL A 106 12.76 -11.80 6.39
CA VAL A 106 13.31 -12.38 5.16
C VAL A 106 12.34 -13.42 4.59
N LEU A 107 12.26 -13.55 3.27
CA LEU A 107 11.44 -14.58 2.63
C LEU A 107 12.27 -15.81 2.25
N VAL A 108 11.76 -16.99 2.60
CA VAL A 108 12.18 -18.28 2.03
C VAL A 108 11.17 -18.67 0.96
N VAL A 109 11.54 -18.51 -0.30
CA VAL A 109 10.65 -18.73 -1.45
C VAL A 109 10.90 -20.11 -2.02
N SER A 110 9.91 -20.98 -1.89
CA SER A 110 9.90 -22.30 -2.51
C SER A 110 9.33 -22.20 -3.91
N LEU A 111 10.15 -22.48 -4.91
CA LEU A 111 9.72 -22.56 -6.30
C LEU A 111 9.33 -24.00 -6.59
N GLU A 112 8.05 -24.24 -6.88
CA GLU A 112 7.47 -25.58 -7.05
C GLU A 112 7.19 -25.85 -8.54
N PRO A 113 8.02 -26.66 -9.25
CA PRO A 113 7.86 -26.92 -10.69
C PRO A 113 6.52 -27.52 -11.11
N ASP A 114 5.69 -26.80 -11.87
CA ASP A 114 4.35 -27.22 -12.34
C ASP A 114 4.33 -28.13 -13.57
N ARG A 115 5.50 -28.37 -14.12
CA ARG A 115 5.77 -29.16 -15.31
C ARG A 115 7.07 -29.94 -15.13
N ALA A 116 7.35 -30.86 -16.05
CA ALA A 116 8.58 -31.64 -16.05
C ALA A 116 9.82 -30.73 -15.99
N LEU A 117 10.82 -31.13 -15.20
CA LEU A 117 12.05 -30.35 -14.99
C LEU A 117 12.79 -30.07 -16.30
N SER A 118 12.81 -31.03 -17.22
CA SER A 118 13.40 -30.90 -18.56
C SER A 118 12.71 -29.89 -19.48
N ALA A 119 11.50 -29.44 -19.15
CA ALA A 119 10.78 -28.41 -19.90
C ALA A 119 11.05 -26.98 -19.40
N LEU A 120 11.78 -26.83 -18.30
CA LEU A 120 12.14 -25.54 -17.72
C LEU A 120 13.26 -24.89 -18.52
N THR A 121 13.13 -23.59 -18.78
CA THR A 121 14.06 -22.86 -19.67
C THR A 121 14.81 -21.76 -18.93
N ARG A 122 15.91 -21.29 -19.53
CA ARG A 122 16.61 -20.08 -19.07
C ARG A 122 15.70 -18.84 -19.04
N SER A 123 14.68 -18.78 -19.91
CA SER A 123 13.71 -17.68 -19.92
C SER A 123 12.79 -17.71 -18.69
N ASP A 124 12.43 -18.90 -18.21
CA ASP A 124 11.70 -19.06 -16.94
C ASP A 124 12.55 -18.56 -15.75
N ALA A 125 13.83 -18.94 -15.73
CA ALA A 125 14.78 -18.48 -14.71
C ALA A 125 14.99 -16.96 -14.75
N THR A 126 15.06 -16.37 -15.94
CA THR A 126 15.18 -14.90 -16.10
C THR A 126 13.96 -14.19 -15.53
N ARG A 127 12.74 -14.67 -15.84
CA ARG A 127 11.50 -14.09 -15.27
C ARG A 127 11.46 -14.17 -13.74
N ALA A 128 11.95 -15.26 -13.15
CA ALA A 128 12.02 -15.39 -11.69
C ALA A 128 13.06 -14.42 -11.09
N ASN A 129 14.26 -14.32 -11.68
CA ASN A 129 15.28 -13.39 -11.20
C ASN A 129 14.86 -11.91 -11.37
N ASP A 130 14.21 -11.54 -12.47
CA ASP A 130 13.67 -10.18 -12.67
C ASP A 130 12.71 -9.80 -11.52
N LEU A 131 11.92 -10.78 -11.05
CA LEU A 131 11.03 -10.58 -9.90
C LEU A 131 11.78 -10.46 -8.58
N PHE A 132 12.86 -11.22 -8.38
CA PHE A 132 13.72 -11.07 -7.19
C PHE A 132 14.46 -9.72 -7.17
N GLU A 133 14.90 -9.24 -8.33
CA GLU A 133 15.49 -7.89 -8.49
C GLU A 133 14.46 -6.80 -8.16
N GLU A 134 13.22 -6.95 -8.62
CA GLU A 134 12.11 -6.05 -8.24
C GLU A 134 11.88 -6.04 -6.73
N ILE A 135 11.86 -7.21 -6.09
CA ILE A 135 11.69 -7.34 -4.63
C ILE A 135 12.82 -6.64 -3.88
N ARG A 136 14.07 -6.88 -4.27
CA ARG A 136 15.24 -6.23 -3.67
C ARG A 136 15.15 -4.71 -3.84
N ALA A 137 14.90 -4.24 -5.05
CA ALA A 137 14.86 -2.82 -5.36
C ALA A 137 13.74 -2.09 -4.60
N GLN A 138 12.56 -2.70 -4.51
CA GLN A 138 11.40 -2.07 -3.86
C GLN A 138 11.47 -2.15 -2.34
N TYR A 139 11.87 -3.29 -1.76
CA TYR A 139 11.70 -3.54 -0.33
C TYR A 139 13.01 -3.72 0.44
N GLY A 140 14.16 -3.71 -0.24
CA GLY A 140 15.45 -4.03 0.39
C GLY A 140 15.52 -5.46 0.95
N GLN A 141 14.57 -6.33 0.57
CA GLN A 141 14.47 -7.68 1.07
C GLN A 141 15.43 -8.61 0.35
N LYS A 142 16.10 -9.46 1.13
CA LYS A 142 16.79 -10.65 0.64
C LYS A 142 15.80 -11.79 0.50
N VAL A 143 15.99 -12.62 -0.53
CA VAL A 143 15.19 -13.83 -0.78
C VAL A 143 16.10 -15.05 -0.72
N LEU A 144 15.70 -16.07 0.05
CA LEU A 144 16.28 -17.41 0.03
C LEU A 144 15.44 -18.28 -0.92
N VAL A 145 16.01 -18.71 -2.05
CA VAL A 145 15.31 -19.39 -3.15
C VAL A 145 15.48 -20.90 -3.02
N ARG A 146 14.46 -21.58 -2.50
CA ARG A 146 14.39 -23.04 -2.36
C ARG A 146 13.74 -23.65 -3.61
N PHE A 147 14.54 -23.99 -4.62
CA PHE A 147 14.03 -24.58 -5.86
C PHE A 147 13.77 -26.07 -5.72
N ALA A 148 12.55 -26.51 -6.05
CA ALA A 148 12.15 -27.92 -6.07
C ALA A 148 12.59 -28.69 -4.81
N PRO A 149 12.18 -28.27 -3.60
CA PRO A 149 12.58 -28.91 -2.35
C PRO A 149 12.16 -30.37 -2.30
N GLN A 150 12.83 -31.17 -1.46
CA GLN A 150 12.54 -32.59 -1.24
C GLN A 150 12.58 -33.44 -2.53
N MET A 151 13.38 -33.00 -3.52
CA MET A 151 13.59 -33.68 -4.80
C MET A 151 14.03 -35.14 -4.68
N ASN A 152 14.66 -35.53 -3.58
CA ASN A 152 15.06 -36.90 -3.30
C ASN A 152 13.93 -37.78 -2.72
N GLY A 153 12.74 -37.23 -2.49
CA GLY A 153 11.54 -37.96 -2.05
C GLY A 153 10.70 -38.50 -3.22
N THR A 154 9.74 -39.38 -2.92
CA THR A 154 8.84 -39.98 -3.94
C THR A 154 7.47 -39.31 -4.03
N TRP A 155 7.16 -38.39 -3.12
CA TRP A 155 5.84 -37.74 -3.00
C TRP A 155 5.72 -36.44 -3.80
N GLU A 156 6.84 -35.83 -4.18
CA GLU A 156 6.84 -34.59 -4.96
C GLU A 156 6.74 -34.87 -6.47
N ARG A 157 6.09 -33.95 -7.20
CA ARG A 157 5.93 -34.06 -8.66
C ARG A 157 7.22 -33.87 -9.45
N TRP A 158 8.29 -33.41 -8.80
CA TRP A 158 9.63 -33.27 -9.35
C TRP A 158 10.63 -34.25 -8.68
N GLY A 159 10.12 -35.18 -7.88
CA GLY A 159 10.94 -36.12 -7.10
C GLY A 159 11.50 -37.26 -7.95
N GLN A 160 12.61 -37.83 -7.48
CA GLN A 160 13.34 -38.95 -8.10
C GLN A 160 13.98 -38.69 -9.48
N GLU A 161 14.14 -37.43 -9.90
CA GLU A 161 14.72 -37.06 -11.22
C GLU A 161 16.08 -36.33 -11.05
N PRO A 162 17.14 -36.97 -10.53
CA PRO A 162 18.40 -36.29 -10.18
C PRO A 162 19.07 -35.57 -11.36
N THR A 163 19.07 -36.17 -12.56
CA THR A 163 19.74 -35.60 -13.73
C THR A 163 19.06 -34.30 -14.15
N ALA A 164 17.74 -34.33 -14.32
CA ALA A 164 16.97 -33.16 -14.71
C ALA A 164 16.92 -32.09 -13.61
N PHE A 165 16.91 -32.51 -12.34
CA PHE A 165 16.99 -31.60 -11.19
C PHE A 165 18.29 -30.80 -11.19
N VAL A 166 19.44 -31.49 -11.29
CA VAL A 166 20.75 -30.84 -11.27
C VAL A 166 20.90 -29.86 -12.43
N GLU A 167 20.44 -30.22 -13.64
CA GLU A 167 20.46 -29.33 -14.80
C GLU A 167 19.59 -28.07 -14.56
N ALA A 168 18.34 -28.25 -14.15
CA ALA A 168 17.41 -27.15 -13.91
C ALA A 168 17.89 -26.21 -12.79
N PHE A 169 18.41 -26.78 -11.70
CA PHE A 169 18.97 -26.02 -10.57
C PHE A 169 20.16 -25.17 -11.02
N ARG A 170 21.10 -25.73 -11.78
CA ARG A 170 22.25 -25.00 -12.31
C ARG A 170 21.85 -23.88 -13.26
N VAL A 171 20.84 -24.09 -14.11
CA VAL A 171 20.32 -23.04 -15.00
C VAL A 171 19.76 -21.88 -14.19
N LEU A 172 18.91 -22.16 -13.20
CA LEU A 172 18.34 -21.13 -12.33
C LEU A 172 19.43 -20.39 -11.54
N ALA A 173 20.33 -21.13 -10.88
CA ALA A 173 21.44 -20.55 -10.11
C ALA A 173 22.32 -19.65 -10.99
N SER A 174 22.67 -20.08 -12.21
CA SER A 174 23.49 -19.27 -13.13
C SER A 174 22.84 -17.95 -13.52
N VAL A 175 21.50 -17.88 -13.56
CA VAL A 175 20.76 -16.65 -13.86
C VAL A 175 20.67 -15.77 -12.62
N VAL A 176 20.37 -16.36 -11.46
CA VAL A 176 20.30 -15.64 -10.18
C VAL A 176 21.65 -15.01 -9.82
N HIS A 177 22.72 -15.79 -9.85
CA HIS A 177 24.09 -15.32 -9.56
C HIS A 177 24.62 -14.33 -10.61
N GLY A 178 24.11 -14.39 -11.84
CA GLY A 178 24.47 -13.46 -12.91
C GLY A 178 23.68 -12.14 -12.88
N GLY A 179 22.61 -12.07 -12.09
CA GLY A 179 21.75 -10.90 -11.94
C GLY A 179 22.17 -9.97 -10.81
N THR A 180 21.28 -9.04 -10.46
CA THR A 180 21.43 -8.09 -9.35
C THR A 180 20.45 -8.34 -8.21
N SER A 181 19.88 -9.54 -8.09
CA SER A 181 18.87 -9.84 -7.06
C SER A 181 19.45 -10.02 -5.66
N ASP A 182 20.75 -10.36 -5.53
CA ASP A 182 21.38 -10.86 -4.29
C ASP A 182 20.58 -12.01 -3.63
N ALA A 183 19.73 -12.69 -4.38
CA ALA A 183 18.98 -13.85 -3.91
C ALA A 183 19.94 -15.02 -3.74
N ALA A 184 19.71 -15.82 -2.69
CA ALA A 184 20.57 -16.95 -2.36
C ALA A 184 19.87 -18.27 -2.69
N MET A 185 20.51 -19.11 -3.47
CA MET A 185 20.02 -20.42 -3.88
C MET A 185 20.13 -21.44 -2.74
N VAL A 186 19.01 -22.09 -2.41
CA VAL A 186 18.91 -23.10 -1.35
C VAL A 186 18.68 -24.49 -1.96
N TRP A 187 19.60 -25.42 -1.71
CA TRP A 187 19.45 -26.83 -2.08
C TRP A 187 18.89 -27.63 -0.89
N SER A 188 17.59 -27.97 -0.89
CA SER A 188 16.90 -28.55 0.28
C SER A 188 16.33 -29.95 0.02
N PRO A 189 17.10 -31.04 0.22
CA PRO A 189 16.57 -32.39 0.22
C PRO A 189 15.77 -32.73 1.49
N SER A 190 15.01 -33.83 1.41
CA SER A 190 14.40 -34.50 2.57
C SER A 190 15.41 -35.39 3.28
N TYR A 191 15.31 -35.49 4.61
CA TYR A 191 16.15 -36.38 5.41
C TYR A 191 16.05 -37.84 4.96
N GLY A 192 17.19 -38.52 4.81
CA GLY A 192 17.37 -39.78 4.07
C GLY A 192 16.99 -41.06 4.81
N ALA A 193 16.42 -40.97 6.01
CA ALA A 193 15.98 -42.16 6.73
C ALA A 193 14.93 -42.94 5.92
N GLY A 194 15.08 -44.27 5.88
CA GLY A 194 14.19 -45.12 5.11
C GLY A 194 14.41 -45.06 3.59
N TYR A 195 15.53 -44.50 3.10
CA TYR A 195 15.91 -44.58 1.70
C TYR A 195 16.26 -46.03 1.27
N PRO A 196 15.90 -46.48 0.05
CA PRO A 196 15.06 -45.78 -0.93
C PRO A 196 13.64 -45.63 -0.41
N PHE A 197 13.09 -44.42 -0.55
CA PHE A 197 11.75 -44.12 -0.06
C PHE A 197 10.72 -45.00 -0.77
N GLY A 198 9.73 -45.51 -0.03
CA GLY A 198 8.70 -46.38 -0.59
C GLY A 198 7.97 -45.80 -1.80
N ASP A 199 7.34 -46.68 -2.57
CA ASP A 199 6.62 -46.36 -3.82
C ASP A 199 5.26 -45.69 -3.54
N SER A 200 5.30 -44.44 -3.08
CA SER A 200 4.11 -43.65 -2.74
C SER A 200 3.39 -43.10 -3.98
N ALA A 201 4.12 -42.89 -5.09
CA ALA A 201 3.60 -42.25 -6.31
C ALA A 201 4.02 -42.92 -7.64
N GLY A 202 4.55 -44.15 -7.64
CA GLY A 202 5.00 -44.84 -8.86
C GLY A 202 6.38 -44.40 -9.37
N ARG A 203 7.01 -43.39 -8.73
CA ARG A 203 8.17 -42.66 -9.24
C ARG A 203 9.39 -43.52 -9.50
N LEU A 204 9.64 -44.52 -8.66
CA LEU A 204 10.76 -45.44 -8.84
C LEU A 204 10.60 -46.36 -10.06
N ARG A 205 9.38 -46.48 -10.62
CA ARG A 205 9.10 -47.31 -11.80
C ARG A 205 9.24 -46.55 -13.12
N ASP A 206 9.19 -45.23 -13.06
CA ASP A 206 9.19 -44.33 -14.23
C ASP A 206 10.57 -43.67 -14.46
N LEU A 207 11.61 -44.15 -13.78
CA LEU A 207 12.97 -43.60 -13.88
C LEU A 207 13.59 -43.82 -15.27
N SER A 208 14.31 -42.80 -15.74
CA SER A 208 15.14 -42.92 -16.93
C SER A 208 16.37 -43.81 -16.65
N ALA A 209 17.00 -44.36 -17.68
CA ALA A 209 18.23 -45.14 -17.50
C ALA A 209 19.34 -44.29 -16.85
N ASP A 210 19.46 -43.02 -17.24
CA ASP A 210 20.43 -42.09 -16.69
C ASP A 210 20.17 -41.82 -15.19
N ASP A 211 18.91 -41.72 -14.78
CA ASP A 211 18.56 -41.52 -13.37
C ASP A 211 18.76 -42.79 -12.54
N VAL A 212 18.51 -43.98 -13.10
CA VAL A 212 18.83 -45.26 -12.43
C VAL A 212 20.34 -45.36 -12.20
N ASP A 213 21.14 -45.08 -13.22
CA ASP A 213 22.60 -45.10 -13.13
C ASP A 213 23.13 -44.04 -12.15
N ALA A 214 22.45 -42.88 -12.03
CA ALA A 214 22.83 -41.84 -11.08
C ALA A 214 22.48 -42.22 -9.62
N LEU A 215 21.37 -42.93 -9.40
CA LEU A 215 20.89 -43.32 -8.07
C LEU A 215 21.58 -44.59 -7.54
N ASP A 216 22.08 -45.48 -8.41
CA ASP A 216 22.93 -46.63 -8.05
C ASP A 216 24.36 -46.16 -7.74
N THR A 217 24.53 -45.54 -6.58
CA THR A 217 25.77 -44.90 -6.16
C THR A 217 26.86 -45.89 -5.74
N ASN A 218 26.49 -47.15 -5.49
CA ASN A 218 27.41 -48.23 -5.15
C ASN A 218 27.77 -49.11 -6.38
N GLY A 219 27.01 -49.01 -7.48
CA GLY A 219 27.26 -49.67 -8.76
C GLY A 219 26.91 -51.17 -8.78
N ASP A 220 26.02 -51.63 -7.90
CA ASP A 220 25.62 -53.04 -7.79
C ASP A 220 24.39 -53.41 -8.64
N GLY A 221 23.82 -52.43 -9.35
CA GLY A 221 22.65 -52.56 -10.21
C GLY A 221 21.32 -52.61 -9.45
N GLN A 222 21.31 -52.34 -8.15
CA GLN A 222 20.11 -52.34 -7.30
C GLN A 222 20.03 -51.06 -6.47
N LEU A 223 18.89 -50.38 -6.53
CA LEU A 223 18.62 -49.26 -5.64
C LEU A 223 18.29 -49.77 -4.23
N THR A 224 19.18 -49.55 -3.26
CA THR A 224 19.07 -50.07 -1.90
C THR A 224 19.42 -49.02 -0.83
N SER A 225 19.26 -49.35 0.45
CA SER A 225 19.64 -48.45 1.56
C SER A 225 21.15 -48.23 1.71
N ALA A 226 21.96 -48.93 0.90
CA ALA A 226 23.40 -48.69 0.79
C ALA A 226 23.74 -47.52 -0.16
N ASP A 227 22.76 -47.02 -0.92
CA ASP A 227 22.94 -45.89 -1.82
C ASP A 227 22.83 -44.55 -1.10
N ASP A 228 23.53 -43.56 -1.63
CA ASP A 228 23.58 -42.20 -1.09
C ASP A 228 22.31 -41.41 -1.48
N PRO A 229 21.44 -41.08 -0.51
CA PRO A 229 20.15 -40.44 -0.78
C PRO A 229 20.25 -38.97 -1.21
N TYR A 230 21.46 -38.39 -1.21
CA TYR A 230 21.69 -36.96 -1.41
C TYR A 230 22.60 -36.66 -2.60
N GLY A 231 23.73 -37.36 -2.69
CA GLY A 231 24.79 -37.11 -3.68
C GLY A 231 24.32 -36.95 -5.12
N PRO A 232 23.43 -37.81 -5.65
CA PRO A 232 22.93 -37.71 -7.02
C PRO A 232 22.22 -36.39 -7.34
N TYR A 233 21.67 -35.71 -6.33
CA TYR A 233 20.95 -34.45 -6.47
C TYR A 233 21.82 -33.23 -6.22
N TRP A 234 23.11 -33.38 -5.90
CA TRP A 234 23.98 -32.25 -5.58
C TRP A 234 24.38 -31.47 -6.85
N PRO A 235 23.97 -30.19 -6.99
CA PRO A 235 24.29 -29.41 -8.20
C PRO A 235 25.73 -28.88 -8.21
N GLY A 236 26.45 -28.97 -7.09
CA GLY A 236 27.81 -28.44 -6.93
C GLY A 236 27.84 -27.11 -6.15
N ALA A 237 28.90 -26.90 -5.38
CA ALA A 237 29.05 -25.76 -4.48
C ALA A 237 28.93 -24.40 -5.17
N SER A 238 29.39 -24.27 -6.42
CA SER A 238 29.29 -23.01 -7.18
C SER A 238 27.85 -22.60 -7.53
N SER A 239 26.87 -23.48 -7.34
CA SER A 239 25.46 -23.20 -7.62
C SER A 239 24.62 -23.02 -6.35
N VAL A 240 25.17 -23.31 -5.17
CA VAL A 240 24.44 -23.36 -3.90
C VAL A 240 25.00 -22.31 -2.95
N ASP A 241 24.12 -21.47 -2.39
CA ASP A 241 24.49 -20.49 -1.37
C ASP A 241 24.11 -20.97 0.03
N TRP A 242 23.09 -21.83 0.15
CA TRP A 242 22.58 -22.39 1.39
C TRP A 242 22.21 -23.87 1.21
N VAL A 243 22.51 -24.69 2.20
CA VAL A 243 22.08 -26.09 2.25
C VAL A 243 20.80 -26.19 3.07
N GLY A 244 19.72 -26.67 2.48
CA GLY A 244 18.49 -26.98 3.19
C GLY A 244 18.44 -28.42 3.68
N LEU A 245 17.64 -28.70 4.71
CA LEU A 245 17.27 -30.06 5.07
C LEU A 245 15.84 -30.08 5.61
N SER A 246 14.97 -30.88 5.00
CA SER A 246 13.61 -31.11 5.52
C SER A 246 13.60 -32.28 6.51
N MET A 247 13.32 -31.98 7.78
CA MET A 247 13.28 -32.93 8.88
C MET A 247 11.98 -32.79 9.67
N LEU A 248 10.99 -33.62 9.34
CA LEU A 248 9.66 -33.61 9.96
C LEU A 248 9.46 -34.74 10.98
N TYR A 249 8.66 -34.50 12.01
CA TYR A 249 8.23 -35.51 12.97
C TYR A 249 6.81 -35.98 12.68
N PHE A 250 6.65 -37.26 12.35
CA PHE A 250 5.37 -37.85 11.92
C PHE A 250 4.59 -38.57 13.03
N GLY A 251 4.91 -38.34 14.32
CA GLY A 251 4.13 -38.89 15.43
C GLY A 251 4.37 -40.37 15.77
N LYS A 252 5.38 -41.02 15.17
CA LYS A 252 5.59 -42.48 15.25
C LYS A 252 6.57 -42.94 16.34
N GLY A 253 7.28 -42.02 17.00
CA GLY A 253 8.07 -42.23 18.23
C GLY A 253 9.00 -43.44 18.28
N LYS A 254 9.48 -43.96 17.13
CA LYS A 254 10.38 -45.12 17.03
C LYS A 254 11.22 -45.06 15.75
N ALA A 255 12.52 -45.34 15.86
CA ALA A 255 13.44 -45.37 14.71
C ALA A 255 13.03 -46.37 13.61
N THR A 256 12.44 -47.51 13.99
CA THR A 256 11.95 -48.53 13.03
C THR A 256 10.76 -48.06 12.19
N ALA A 257 10.12 -46.96 12.58
CA ALA A 257 8.98 -46.34 11.93
C ALA A 257 9.30 -44.92 11.40
N ALA A 258 10.58 -44.66 11.11
CA ALA A 258 11.04 -43.41 10.50
C ALA A 258 10.30 -43.09 9.18
N ALA A 259 10.43 -41.84 8.74
CA ALA A 259 9.89 -41.36 7.47
C ALA A 259 10.28 -42.29 6.30
N GLY A 260 9.43 -42.42 5.29
CA GLY A 260 9.71 -43.28 4.13
C GLY A 260 9.34 -44.76 4.26
N ARG A 261 9.09 -45.26 5.48
CA ARG A 261 8.60 -46.64 5.71
C ARG A 261 7.08 -46.68 5.81
N ASP A 262 6.46 -47.68 5.19
CA ASP A 262 5.00 -47.92 5.20
C ASP A 262 4.53 -48.48 6.56
N VAL A 263 4.68 -47.66 7.61
CA VAL A 263 4.19 -47.94 8.96
C VAL A 263 3.05 -46.97 9.26
N PRO A 264 1.80 -47.43 9.47
CA PRO A 264 0.67 -46.54 9.68
C PRO A 264 0.75 -45.83 11.03
N LEU A 265 0.46 -44.52 11.06
CA LEU A 265 0.26 -43.79 12.30
C LEU A 265 -1.03 -44.25 13.01
N THR A 266 -0.91 -44.77 14.23
CA THR A 266 -2.03 -45.36 15.00
C THR A 266 -2.33 -44.63 16.32
N ARG A 267 -1.41 -43.79 16.80
CA ARG A 267 -1.51 -42.96 18.01
C ARG A 267 -0.54 -41.78 17.89
N ASN A 268 -0.73 -40.74 18.71
CA ASN A 268 0.24 -39.65 18.86
C ASN A 268 1.23 -40.02 19.97
N ASP A 269 2.49 -40.28 19.63
CA ASP A 269 3.54 -40.55 20.61
C ASP A 269 4.51 -39.34 20.68
N VAL A 270 5.03 -39.00 21.86
CA VAL A 270 6.13 -38.04 21.99
C VAL A 270 7.42 -38.55 21.31
N PRO A 271 8.26 -37.66 20.74
CA PRO A 271 9.55 -38.06 20.17
C PRO A 271 10.46 -38.74 21.20
N GLU A 272 11.29 -39.68 20.77
CA GLU A 272 12.31 -40.27 21.65
C GLU A 272 13.40 -39.24 21.97
N GLN A 273 14.02 -39.35 23.14
CA GLN A 273 15.09 -38.44 23.55
C GLN A 273 16.31 -38.60 22.63
N GLY A 274 16.79 -37.51 22.05
CA GLY A 274 17.96 -37.51 21.17
C GLY A 274 17.63 -37.88 19.72
N GLU A 275 16.35 -38.01 19.36
CA GLU A 275 15.91 -38.34 18.01
C GLU A 275 16.43 -37.33 16.97
N VAL A 276 16.32 -36.02 17.23
CA VAL A 276 16.79 -34.99 16.28
C VAL A 276 18.29 -35.08 16.05
N GLN A 277 19.08 -35.23 17.12
CA GLN A 277 20.53 -35.38 17.03
C GLN A 277 20.90 -36.66 16.27
N ALA A 278 20.24 -37.77 16.58
CA ALA A 278 20.45 -39.05 15.88
C ALA A 278 20.09 -38.97 14.39
N ARG A 279 19.21 -38.04 13.98
CA ARG A 279 18.95 -37.75 12.58
C ARG A 279 20.08 -36.95 11.92
N PHE A 280 20.64 -35.94 12.58
CA PHE A 280 21.84 -35.27 12.08
C PHE A 280 23.04 -36.23 11.98
N ASP A 281 23.15 -37.16 12.92
CA ASP A 281 24.19 -38.19 12.92
C ASP A 281 23.90 -39.33 11.92
N GLU A 282 22.76 -39.30 11.21
CA GLU A 282 22.31 -40.31 10.25
C GLU A 282 22.25 -41.73 10.81
N THR A 283 21.88 -41.85 12.08
CA THR A 283 21.70 -43.14 12.78
C THR A 283 20.23 -43.49 12.98
N TRP A 284 19.33 -42.50 12.90
CA TRP A 284 17.91 -42.69 13.11
C TRP A 284 17.19 -43.14 11.83
N GLY A 285 16.86 -44.44 11.75
CA GLY A 285 16.12 -45.01 10.62
C GLY A 285 16.97 -45.41 9.40
N TYR A 286 18.29 -45.37 9.55
CA TYR A 286 19.28 -45.84 8.57
C TYR A 286 19.60 -47.31 8.83
N ASP A 287 19.61 -48.14 7.78
CA ASP A 287 19.97 -49.56 7.91
C ASP A 287 21.49 -49.76 7.99
N GLN A 288 22.25 -48.84 7.39
CA GLN A 288 23.71 -48.84 7.38
C GLN A 288 24.24 -47.39 7.51
N PRO A 289 25.40 -47.17 8.14
CA PRO A 289 26.01 -45.85 8.21
C PRO A 289 26.48 -45.39 6.83
N GLN A 290 26.34 -44.10 6.54
CA GLN A 290 26.88 -43.52 5.32
C GLN A 290 28.41 -43.56 5.32
N THR A 291 29.00 -44.00 4.22
CA THR A 291 30.45 -44.27 4.14
C THR A 291 31.31 -43.03 3.92
N ARG A 292 30.69 -41.89 3.54
CA ARG A 292 31.37 -40.64 3.16
C ARG A 292 31.20 -39.51 4.17
N GLY A 293 30.74 -39.81 5.38
CA GLY A 293 30.38 -38.82 6.41
C GLY A 293 28.90 -38.46 6.38
N THR A 294 28.45 -37.70 7.38
CA THR A 294 27.05 -37.26 7.50
C THR A 294 26.70 -36.20 6.45
N PHE A 295 25.41 -35.97 6.23
CA PHE A 295 24.91 -34.89 5.38
C PHE A 295 25.54 -33.53 5.73
N THR A 296 25.54 -33.18 7.03
CA THR A 296 26.09 -31.92 7.51
C THR A 296 27.59 -31.82 7.23
N ASP A 297 28.35 -32.88 7.50
CA ASP A 297 29.80 -32.90 7.23
C ASP A 297 30.11 -32.67 5.76
N ARG A 298 29.35 -33.34 4.89
CA ARG A 298 29.61 -33.38 3.46
C ARG A 298 29.22 -32.09 2.75
N PHE A 299 28.02 -31.58 3.01
CA PHE A 299 27.43 -30.52 2.18
C PHE A 299 27.43 -29.15 2.85
N ALA A 300 27.43 -29.08 4.19
CA ALA A 300 27.47 -27.81 4.91
C ALA A 300 28.87 -27.49 5.41
N VAL A 301 29.45 -28.34 6.27
CA VAL A 301 30.79 -28.12 6.84
C VAL A 301 31.85 -28.19 5.74
N GLY A 302 31.81 -29.23 4.91
CA GLY A 302 32.79 -29.49 3.86
C GLY A 302 32.86 -28.40 2.79
N GLU A 303 31.76 -27.69 2.57
CA GLU A 303 31.63 -26.63 1.56
C GLU A 303 31.57 -25.21 2.18
N ASP A 304 31.66 -25.09 3.51
CA ASP A 304 31.51 -23.83 4.27
C ASP A 304 30.19 -23.08 3.98
N LEU A 305 29.09 -23.83 3.91
CA LEU A 305 27.77 -23.30 3.58
C LEU A 305 26.85 -23.23 4.82
N PRO A 306 26.07 -22.14 4.97
CA PRO A 306 25.03 -22.06 5.98
C PRO A 306 23.86 -23.00 5.67
N MET A 307 23.14 -23.40 6.71
CA MET A 307 22.03 -24.33 6.63
C MET A 307 20.68 -23.70 7.00
N LEU A 308 19.66 -24.10 6.24
CA LEU A 308 18.24 -23.88 6.52
C LEU A 308 17.59 -25.22 6.92
N LEU A 309 17.09 -25.31 8.15
CA LEU A 309 16.36 -26.49 8.62
C LEU A 309 14.85 -26.28 8.46
N ASP A 310 14.18 -27.13 7.69
CA ASP A 310 12.72 -27.11 7.56
C ASP A 310 12.14 -28.21 8.43
N THR A 311 11.32 -27.87 9.41
CA THR A 311 10.87 -28.81 10.44
C THR A 311 9.41 -28.61 10.85
N GLY A 312 8.88 -29.53 11.66
CA GLY A 312 7.53 -29.48 12.18
C GLY A 312 7.17 -30.79 12.88
N ALA A 313 6.18 -30.74 13.77
CA ALA A 313 5.67 -31.91 14.46
C ALA A 313 4.19 -32.12 14.16
N LEU A 314 3.90 -33.25 13.52
CA LEU A 314 2.56 -33.69 13.20
C LEU A 314 1.80 -34.02 14.48
N TYR A 315 0.56 -33.53 14.55
CA TYR A 315 -0.42 -34.02 15.51
C TYR A 315 -1.73 -34.38 14.80
N ASP A 316 -2.29 -35.56 15.10
CA ASP A 316 -3.58 -35.98 14.56
C ASP A 316 -4.64 -36.02 15.67
N HIS A 317 -5.56 -35.05 15.63
CA HIS A 317 -6.65 -34.91 16.62
C HIS A 317 -7.64 -36.08 16.65
N SER A 318 -7.63 -36.96 15.63
CA SER A 318 -8.49 -38.15 15.60
C SER A 318 -7.89 -39.34 16.35
N LEU A 319 -6.59 -39.29 16.68
CA LEU A 319 -5.88 -40.35 17.35
C LEU A 319 -5.77 -40.10 18.86
N ARG A 320 -5.64 -41.19 19.61
CA ARG A 320 -5.31 -41.16 21.05
C ARG A 320 -3.80 -41.15 21.24
N GLY A 321 -3.33 -40.87 22.45
CA GLY A 321 -1.91 -40.89 22.78
C GLY A 321 -1.54 -39.76 23.73
N ASP A 322 -0.30 -39.30 23.60
CA ASP A 322 0.23 -38.14 24.32
C ASP A 322 -0.46 -36.84 23.89
N GLY A 323 -0.42 -35.83 24.75
CA GLY A 323 -1.05 -34.54 24.46
C GLY A 323 -0.31 -33.75 23.38
N GLU A 324 -1.03 -32.93 22.63
CA GLU A 324 -0.47 -32.12 21.54
C GLU A 324 0.75 -31.28 21.97
N LEU A 325 0.66 -30.59 23.10
CA LEU A 325 1.79 -29.84 23.65
C LEU A 325 3.00 -30.74 23.91
N GLN A 326 2.80 -31.94 24.48
CA GLN A 326 3.91 -32.84 24.79
C GLN A 326 4.62 -33.32 23.52
N VAL A 327 3.86 -33.62 22.47
CA VAL A 327 4.39 -34.06 21.18
C VAL A 327 5.18 -32.94 20.50
N LYS A 328 4.57 -31.76 20.35
CA LYS A 328 5.20 -30.61 19.68
C LYS A 328 6.38 -30.07 20.49
N GLN A 329 6.22 -29.91 21.81
CA GLN A 329 7.29 -29.46 22.70
C GLN A 329 8.43 -30.45 22.83
N GLY A 330 8.14 -31.75 22.82
CA GLY A 330 9.16 -32.79 22.77
C GLY A 330 10.00 -32.73 21.50
N TRP A 331 9.43 -32.27 20.38
CA TRP A 331 10.13 -32.10 19.12
C TRP A 331 10.91 -30.79 19.07
N TRP A 332 10.24 -29.63 19.24
CA TRP A 332 10.90 -28.34 19.05
C TRP A 332 12.02 -28.11 20.07
N ARG A 333 11.94 -28.66 21.29
CA ARG A 333 13.05 -28.55 22.27
C ARG A 333 14.28 -29.33 21.82
N GLN A 334 14.09 -30.47 21.15
CA GLN A 334 15.20 -31.20 20.55
C GLN A 334 15.77 -30.48 19.34
N VAL A 335 14.93 -29.82 18.54
CA VAL A 335 15.38 -28.93 17.46
C VAL A 335 16.21 -27.78 18.01
N ILE A 336 15.72 -27.06 19.02
CA ILE A 336 16.44 -25.97 19.68
C ILE A 336 17.82 -26.45 20.16
N ALA A 337 17.88 -27.58 20.88
CA ALA A 337 19.14 -28.13 21.37
C ALA A 337 20.10 -28.53 20.22
N ALA A 338 19.59 -29.18 19.17
CA ALA A 338 20.42 -29.59 18.03
C ALA A 338 20.96 -28.38 17.24
N VAL A 339 20.21 -27.28 17.15
CA VAL A 339 20.65 -26.04 16.49
C VAL A 339 21.78 -25.35 17.26
N GLU A 340 21.80 -25.45 18.59
CA GLU A 340 22.89 -24.97 19.42
C GLU A 340 24.19 -25.75 19.17
N ASP A 341 24.08 -27.05 18.96
CA ASP A 341 25.22 -27.94 18.67
C ASP A 341 25.68 -27.88 17.20
N GLN A 342 24.83 -27.41 16.28
CA GLN A 342 25.08 -27.34 14.84
C GLN A 342 25.23 -25.90 14.35
N PRO A 343 26.44 -25.29 14.40
CA PRO A 343 26.61 -23.86 14.12
C PRO A 343 26.30 -23.45 12.68
N GLN A 344 26.29 -24.40 11.74
CA GLN A 344 25.94 -24.20 10.34
C GLN A 344 24.45 -23.94 10.16
N VAL A 345 23.57 -24.50 11.01
CA VAL A 345 22.15 -24.19 10.97
C VAL A 345 22.00 -22.74 11.38
N GLN A 346 21.62 -21.88 10.43
CA GLN A 346 21.49 -20.44 10.62
C GLN A 346 20.04 -19.96 10.49
N ALA A 347 19.16 -20.77 9.89
CA ALA A 347 17.74 -20.50 9.82
C ALA A 347 16.93 -21.78 10.05
N VAL A 348 15.78 -21.65 10.71
CA VAL A 348 14.83 -22.75 10.92
C VAL A 348 13.44 -22.30 10.50
N THR A 349 12.80 -23.04 9.59
CA THR A 349 11.37 -22.87 9.31
C THR A 349 10.54 -23.95 10.00
N PHE A 350 9.43 -23.55 10.62
CA PHE A 350 8.46 -24.45 11.24
C PHE A 350 7.20 -24.52 10.37
N LEU A 351 6.80 -25.71 9.98
CA LEU A 351 5.64 -25.93 9.13
C LEU A 351 4.35 -25.52 9.86
N GLU A 352 3.66 -24.50 9.35
CA GLU A 352 2.49 -23.90 10.00
C GLU A 352 1.24 -24.01 9.11
N THR A 353 0.85 -25.26 8.86
CA THR A 353 -0.30 -25.60 8.02
C THR A 353 -1.08 -26.82 8.53
N ASN A 354 -2.32 -26.95 8.07
CA ASN A 354 -3.07 -28.20 8.14
C ASN A 354 -3.11 -28.82 6.76
N ARG A 355 -2.56 -30.01 6.60
CA ARG A 355 -2.60 -30.73 5.32
C ARG A 355 -2.83 -32.21 5.51
N ARG A 356 -3.23 -32.89 4.44
CA ARG A 356 -3.41 -34.34 4.48
C ARG A 356 -2.06 -35.02 4.33
N GLU A 357 -1.78 -35.98 5.20
CA GLU A 357 -0.48 -36.65 5.25
C GLU A 357 -0.61 -38.14 4.91
N PRO A 358 0.11 -38.64 3.89
CA PRO A 358 0.18 -40.07 3.59
C PRO A 358 0.55 -40.92 4.80
N GLU A 359 1.50 -40.46 5.62
CA GLU A 359 1.99 -41.11 6.84
C GLU A 359 0.91 -41.23 7.92
N ALA A 360 -0.06 -40.31 7.89
CA ALA A 360 -1.26 -40.34 8.72
C ALA A 360 -2.45 -41.01 8.01
N GLY A 361 -2.21 -41.87 7.02
CA GLY A 361 -3.28 -42.53 6.25
C GLY A 361 -4.19 -41.53 5.53
N ASN A 362 -3.60 -40.44 5.02
CA ASN A 362 -4.27 -39.32 4.34
C ASN A 362 -5.28 -38.54 5.21
N ARG A 363 -5.16 -38.66 6.54
CA ARG A 363 -5.89 -37.82 7.53
C ARG A 363 -5.28 -36.42 7.57
N VAL A 364 -6.07 -35.46 8.06
CA VAL A 364 -5.60 -34.07 8.23
C VAL A 364 -4.71 -34.01 9.46
N ALA A 365 -3.44 -33.71 9.25
CA ALA A 365 -2.45 -33.45 10.27
C ALA A 365 -2.44 -31.97 10.64
N ASP A 366 -2.29 -31.68 11.93
CA ASP A 366 -2.08 -30.33 12.45
C ASP A 366 -0.60 -30.10 12.78
N TRP A 367 0.08 -29.33 11.93
CA TRP A 367 1.49 -28.98 12.10
C TRP A 367 1.70 -27.68 12.89
N ARG A 368 0.63 -26.91 13.14
CA ARG A 368 0.74 -25.52 13.63
C ARG A 368 1.09 -25.45 15.10
N ASP A 369 2.22 -24.88 15.45
CA ASP A 369 2.61 -24.62 16.85
C ASP A 369 1.86 -23.42 17.44
N THR A 370 1.34 -22.53 16.59
CA THR A 370 0.65 -21.30 17.03
C THR A 370 -0.88 -21.37 17.09
N ALA A 371 -1.50 -22.49 16.72
CA ALA A 371 -2.96 -22.58 16.62
C ALA A 371 -3.67 -22.49 17.98
N ASP A 372 -3.11 -23.12 19.02
CA ASP A 372 -3.60 -23.03 20.40
C ASP A 372 -2.77 -22.01 21.20
N ARG A 373 -3.43 -21.18 22.02
CA ARG A 373 -2.75 -20.13 22.80
C ARG A 373 -1.78 -20.67 23.85
N GLY A 374 -2.08 -21.81 24.45
CA GLY A 374 -1.20 -22.45 25.44
C GLY A 374 0.05 -23.04 24.78
N ILE A 375 -0.12 -23.67 23.61
CA ILE A 375 0.99 -24.19 22.80
C ILE A 375 1.85 -23.05 22.27
N ALA A 376 1.25 -22.02 21.66
CA ALA A 376 1.95 -20.84 21.14
C ALA A 376 2.78 -20.14 22.23
N GLY A 377 2.20 -19.96 23.42
CA GLY A 377 2.91 -19.37 24.56
C GLY A 377 4.08 -20.22 25.05
N SER A 378 3.93 -21.55 25.03
CA SER A 378 5.01 -22.48 25.39
C SER A 378 6.13 -22.49 24.35
N PHE A 379 5.77 -22.48 23.07
CA PHE A 379 6.72 -22.40 21.96
C PHE A 379 7.52 -21.10 22.00
N ARG A 380 6.86 -19.94 22.18
CA ARG A 380 7.55 -18.67 22.37
C ARG A 380 8.51 -18.70 23.56
N THR A 381 8.04 -19.20 24.70
CA THR A 381 8.86 -19.25 25.93
C THR A 381 10.12 -20.09 25.71
N ASP A 382 10.00 -21.26 25.09
CA ASP A 382 11.17 -22.13 24.82
C ASP A 382 12.14 -21.49 23.80
N LEU A 383 11.63 -20.76 22.79
CA LEU A 383 12.47 -20.00 21.86
C LEU A 383 13.21 -18.86 22.58
N GLU A 384 12.52 -18.08 23.42
CA GLU A 384 13.09 -16.98 24.20
C GLU A 384 14.14 -17.48 25.21
N ASP A 385 13.84 -18.58 25.91
CA ASP A 385 14.71 -19.18 26.93
C ASP A 385 16.02 -19.74 26.33
N SER A 386 16.01 -20.16 25.06
CA SER A 386 17.23 -20.62 24.37
C SER A 386 18.26 -19.50 24.18
N GLY A 387 17.82 -18.26 24.02
CA GLY A 387 18.69 -17.12 23.67
C GLY A 387 19.37 -17.21 22.29
N THR A 388 19.08 -18.25 21.51
CA THR A 388 19.75 -18.56 20.23
C THR A 388 19.00 -18.00 19.02
N PHE A 389 17.68 -17.83 19.13
CA PHE A 389 16.82 -17.37 18.04
C PHE A 389 16.60 -15.85 18.05
N THR A 390 16.79 -15.22 16.90
CA THR A 390 16.51 -13.80 16.66
C THR A 390 15.03 -13.62 16.32
N PHE A 391 14.38 -12.71 17.03
CA PHE A 391 13.07 -12.18 16.67
C PHE A 391 13.23 -10.94 15.78
N GLY A 392 12.26 -10.72 14.88
CA GLY A 392 12.29 -9.59 13.95
C GLY A 392 12.20 -8.22 14.63
N PRO A 393 12.50 -7.13 13.91
CA PRO A 393 12.83 -7.10 12.48
C PRO A 393 14.32 -7.40 12.21
N VAL A 394 14.59 -8.18 11.15
CA VAL A 394 15.94 -8.47 10.64
C VAL A 394 16.24 -7.75 9.31
N THR A 395 15.22 -7.16 8.69
CA THR A 395 15.32 -6.23 7.56
C THR A 395 14.60 -4.91 7.89
N GLU A 396 14.75 -3.90 7.03
CA GLU A 396 14.03 -2.63 7.20
C GLU A 396 12.51 -2.84 7.11
N ARG A 397 11.76 -2.25 8.05
CA ARG A 397 10.29 -2.36 8.06
C ARG A 397 9.64 -1.35 7.13
N ILE A 398 8.68 -1.83 6.35
CA ILE A 398 7.83 -1.04 5.46
C ILE A 398 6.39 -1.12 5.97
N THR A 399 6.01 -0.15 6.79
CA THR A 399 4.76 -0.11 7.53
C THR A 399 3.58 0.39 6.71
N ALA A 400 2.35 0.01 7.11
CA ALA A 400 1.12 0.56 6.52
C ALA A 400 1.04 2.10 6.69
N GLN A 401 1.61 2.63 7.76
CA GLN A 401 1.71 4.07 8.02
C GLN A 401 2.65 4.78 7.03
N GLN A 402 3.74 4.13 6.60
CA GLN A 402 4.56 4.61 5.49
C GLN A 402 3.76 4.59 4.19
N GLY A 403 2.99 3.54 3.92
CA GLY A 403 2.08 3.50 2.76
C GLY A 403 1.05 4.63 2.75
N ALA A 404 0.39 4.89 3.88
CA ALA A 404 -0.51 6.03 4.02
C ALA A 404 0.22 7.37 3.81
N SER A 405 1.45 7.50 4.33
CA SER A 405 2.27 8.71 4.18
C SER A 405 2.77 8.90 2.75
N ALA A 406 3.06 7.82 2.03
CA ALA A 406 3.44 7.85 0.63
C ALA A 406 2.29 8.40 -0.24
N THR A 407 1.02 8.21 0.14
CA THR A 407 -0.10 8.86 -0.57
C THR A 407 -0.09 10.40 -0.44
N SER A 408 0.66 10.94 0.51
CA SER A 408 0.86 12.39 0.70
C SER A 408 1.96 12.91 -0.22
N GLN A 409 1.70 12.88 -1.53
CA GLN A 409 2.67 13.27 -2.55
C GLN A 409 2.09 14.26 -3.56
N ALA A 410 2.93 15.21 -3.97
CA ALA A 410 2.60 16.12 -5.05
C ALA A 410 2.90 15.46 -6.40
N TYR A 411 1.99 15.64 -7.37
CA TYR A 411 2.34 15.45 -8.77
C TYR A 411 3.34 16.53 -9.16
N GLU A 412 4.55 16.15 -9.56
CA GLU A 412 5.47 17.05 -10.23
C GLU A 412 4.95 17.38 -11.61
N THR A 413 4.30 18.53 -11.74
CA THR A 413 3.72 18.97 -13.01
C THR A 413 4.74 19.68 -13.93
N GLY A 414 6.00 19.79 -13.49
CA GLY A 414 7.01 20.64 -14.11
C GLY A 414 6.69 22.14 -14.01
N GLY A 415 7.73 22.97 -13.94
CA GLY A 415 7.63 24.44 -13.93
C GLY A 415 7.35 25.07 -12.56
N ASP A 416 7.37 26.40 -12.54
CA ASP A 416 7.22 27.22 -11.33
C ASP A 416 5.77 27.21 -10.81
N GLN A 417 5.49 26.37 -9.81
CA GLN A 417 4.15 26.25 -9.21
C GLN A 417 3.71 27.53 -8.51
N MET A 418 4.65 28.25 -7.88
CA MET A 418 4.36 29.50 -7.21
C MET A 418 3.97 30.58 -8.23
N ALA A 419 4.52 30.54 -9.45
CA ALA A 419 4.09 31.43 -10.52
C ALA A 419 2.62 31.19 -10.89
N TRP A 420 2.14 29.95 -10.90
CA TRP A 420 0.72 29.65 -11.12
C TRP A 420 -0.18 30.23 -10.04
N ILE A 421 0.24 30.20 -8.76
CA ILE A 421 -0.46 30.84 -7.65
C ILE A 421 -0.56 32.35 -7.91
N VAL A 422 0.57 33.00 -8.21
CA VAL A 422 0.67 34.44 -8.46
C VAL A 422 -0.23 34.85 -9.63
N TRP A 423 -0.13 34.15 -10.77
CA TRP A 423 -0.90 34.47 -11.97
C TRP A 423 -2.39 34.25 -11.78
N THR A 424 -2.77 33.15 -11.14
CA THR A 424 -4.18 32.85 -10.90
C THR A 424 -4.77 33.85 -9.90
N ALA A 425 -4.04 34.22 -8.84
CA ALA A 425 -4.44 35.26 -7.89
C ALA A 425 -4.58 36.61 -8.59
N THR A 426 -3.69 36.92 -9.53
CA THR A 426 -3.73 38.15 -10.35
C THR A 426 -4.97 38.21 -11.23
N VAL A 427 -5.25 37.15 -11.98
CA VAL A 427 -6.44 37.07 -12.82
C VAL A 427 -7.70 37.19 -11.96
N LEU A 428 -7.76 36.49 -10.83
CA LEU A 428 -8.89 36.53 -9.91
C LEU A 428 -9.11 37.92 -9.29
N ALA A 429 -8.04 38.62 -8.91
CA ALA A 429 -8.12 39.99 -8.40
C ALA A 429 -8.58 40.97 -9.48
N ILE A 430 -8.10 40.84 -10.72
CA ILE A 430 -8.59 41.66 -11.84
C ILE A 430 -10.09 41.42 -12.06
N VAL A 431 -10.52 40.16 -12.11
CA VAL A 431 -11.94 39.81 -12.29
C VAL A 431 -12.78 40.31 -11.11
N PHE A 432 -12.24 40.26 -9.89
CA PHE A 432 -12.87 40.83 -8.70
C PHE A 432 -13.07 42.35 -8.83
N LEU A 433 -12.07 43.10 -9.26
CA LEU A 433 -12.19 44.55 -9.49
C LEU A 433 -13.19 44.85 -10.60
N LEU A 434 -13.15 44.10 -11.70
CA LEU A 434 -14.12 44.20 -12.79
C LEU A 434 -15.55 43.89 -12.32
N SER A 435 -15.72 42.95 -11.38
CA SER A 435 -17.04 42.65 -10.79
C SER A 435 -17.64 43.87 -10.08
N GLY A 436 -16.81 44.73 -9.48
CA GLY A 436 -17.26 45.97 -8.87
C GLY A 436 -17.82 46.97 -9.88
N VAL A 437 -17.19 47.06 -11.06
CA VAL A 437 -17.62 47.93 -12.18
C VAL A 437 -18.88 47.34 -12.84
N VAL A 438 -18.83 46.07 -13.23
CA VAL A 438 -19.94 45.37 -13.89
C VAL A 438 -21.16 45.29 -12.98
N GLY A 439 -20.99 45.07 -11.68
CA GLY A 439 -22.08 45.02 -10.72
C GLY A 439 -22.85 46.34 -10.57
N ARG A 440 -22.25 47.47 -11.01
CA ARG A 440 -22.91 48.78 -11.13
C ARG A 440 -23.55 48.96 -12.50
N LEU A 441 -22.86 48.58 -13.58
CA LEU A 441 -23.32 48.80 -14.97
C LEU A 441 -24.40 47.80 -15.43
N LEU A 442 -24.35 46.56 -14.96
CA LEU A 442 -25.24 45.47 -15.36
C LEU A 442 -25.91 44.80 -14.15
N PRO A 443 -26.81 45.48 -13.40
CA PRO A 443 -27.49 44.91 -12.24
C PRO A 443 -28.32 43.67 -12.57
N SER A 444 -28.79 43.55 -13.81
CA SER A 444 -29.60 42.44 -14.29
C SER A 444 -28.87 41.10 -14.26
N TRP A 445 -27.53 41.07 -14.22
CA TRP A 445 -26.72 39.85 -14.17
C TRP A 445 -26.60 39.23 -12.79
N ARG A 446 -26.93 40.01 -11.74
CA ARG A 446 -26.68 39.64 -10.35
C ARG A 446 -27.53 38.47 -9.87
N TYR A 447 -27.07 37.83 -8.81
CA TYR A 447 -27.81 36.79 -8.11
C TYR A 447 -29.12 37.36 -7.54
N PRO A 448 -30.29 36.74 -7.84
CA PRO A 448 -31.59 37.34 -7.55
C PRO A 448 -32.01 37.37 -6.07
N ASP A 449 -31.43 36.52 -5.20
CA ASP A 449 -31.92 36.32 -3.83
C ASP A 449 -30.80 36.43 -2.76
N ASP A 450 -30.11 37.56 -2.67
CA ASP A 450 -29.20 37.88 -1.53
C ASP A 450 -30.00 38.27 -0.27
N GLY A 451 -30.75 37.33 0.33
CA GLY A 451 -31.39 37.59 1.64
C GLY A 451 -32.61 36.76 2.03
N LYS A 452 -33.23 36.02 1.10
CA LYS A 452 -34.38 35.16 1.42
C LYS A 452 -33.94 33.81 2.02
N PRO A 453 -34.75 33.19 2.90
CA PRO A 453 -34.50 31.84 3.39
C PRO A 453 -34.74 30.81 2.27
N GLY A 454 -33.70 30.55 1.46
CA GLY A 454 -33.67 29.56 0.38
C GLY A 454 -32.28 28.96 0.21
N ARG A 455 -32.18 27.85 -0.56
CA ARG A 455 -30.89 27.20 -0.88
C ARG A 455 -30.06 28.11 -1.78
N ASP A 456 -28.83 28.43 -1.39
CA ASP A 456 -27.93 29.27 -2.18
C ASP A 456 -27.27 28.45 -3.30
N LEU A 457 -27.70 28.65 -4.54
CA LEU A 457 -27.22 27.89 -5.70
C LEU A 457 -25.77 28.21 -6.06
N ARG A 458 -25.20 29.32 -5.58
CA ARG A 458 -23.77 29.62 -5.77
C ARG A 458 -22.91 28.59 -5.05
N LEU A 459 -23.31 28.19 -3.83
CA LEU A 459 -22.61 27.16 -3.07
C LEU A 459 -22.71 25.80 -3.75
N ASP A 460 -23.87 25.46 -4.32
CA ASP A 460 -24.02 24.22 -5.09
C ASP A 460 -23.16 24.24 -6.36
N LEU A 461 -23.20 25.32 -7.15
CA LEU A 461 -22.38 25.46 -8.35
C LEU A 461 -20.88 25.30 -8.03
N PHE A 462 -20.45 25.92 -6.93
CA PHE A 462 -19.07 25.91 -6.51
C PHE A 462 -18.62 24.56 -5.92
N ARG A 463 -19.49 23.87 -5.17
CA ARG A 463 -19.26 22.45 -4.80
C ARG A 463 -19.14 21.57 -6.04
N GLY A 464 -19.94 21.84 -7.07
CA GLY A 464 -19.88 21.14 -8.36
C GLY A 464 -18.54 21.31 -9.08
N PHE A 465 -18.01 22.53 -9.09
CA PHE A 465 -16.67 22.81 -9.59
C PHE A 465 -15.60 21.99 -8.87
N ILE A 466 -15.59 22.05 -7.54
CA ILE A 466 -14.55 21.41 -6.72
C ILE A 466 -14.62 19.89 -6.85
N ILE A 467 -15.81 19.29 -6.81
CA ILE A 467 -15.91 17.84 -6.95
C ILE A 467 -15.47 17.36 -8.34
N LEU A 468 -15.71 18.15 -9.39
CA LEU A 468 -15.20 17.81 -10.73
C LEU A 468 -13.68 17.92 -10.79
N ALA A 469 -13.08 18.95 -10.19
CA ALA A 469 -11.64 19.06 -10.07
C ALA A 469 -11.05 17.83 -9.35
N VAL A 470 -11.65 17.41 -8.24
CA VAL A 470 -11.27 16.21 -7.49
C VAL A 470 -11.38 14.95 -8.36
N VAL A 471 -12.49 14.77 -9.11
CA VAL A 471 -12.66 13.61 -10.02
C VAL A 471 -11.57 13.59 -11.09
N ILE A 472 -11.25 14.74 -11.68
CA ILE A 472 -10.22 14.86 -12.72
C ILE A 472 -8.83 14.53 -12.16
N THR A 473 -8.50 14.95 -10.95
CA THR A 473 -7.16 14.69 -10.38
C THR A 473 -6.99 13.25 -9.90
N HIS A 474 -8.06 12.59 -9.45
CA HIS A 474 -8.01 11.20 -9.00
C HIS A 474 -8.04 10.17 -10.14
N ILE A 475 -8.46 10.60 -11.33
CA ILE A 475 -8.40 9.79 -12.54
C ILE A 475 -7.13 10.21 -13.26
N GLU A 476 -6.02 9.51 -12.96
CA GLU A 476 -4.66 9.86 -13.38
C GLU A 476 -4.42 9.66 -14.88
N ILE A 477 -5.18 10.37 -15.71
CA ILE A 477 -5.03 10.40 -17.16
C ILE A 477 -4.55 11.78 -17.60
N GLY A 478 -3.70 11.82 -18.62
CA GLY A 478 -3.17 13.05 -19.19
C GLY A 478 -4.24 13.89 -19.89
N GLY A 479 -3.90 15.11 -20.29
CA GLY A 479 -4.76 15.97 -21.11
C GLY A 479 -5.14 17.31 -20.48
N PRO A 480 -5.98 18.10 -21.18
CA PRO A 480 -6.18 19.51 -20.86
C PRO A 480 -6.90 19.75 -19.54
N TYR A 481 -7.84 18.86 -19.15
CA TYR A 481 -8.53 19.00 -17.86
C TYR A 481 -7.57 18.77 -16.69
N SER A 482 -6.77 17.71 -16.74
CA SER A 482 -5.76 17.40 -15.73
C SER A 482 -4.73 18.51 -15.64
N PHE A 483 -4.23 19.00 -16.78
CA PHE A 483 -3.31 20.13 -16.82
C PHE A 483 -3.88 21.38 -16.13
N ILE A 484 -5.07 21.84 -16.53
CA ILE A 484 -5.69 23.03 -15.93
C ILE A 484 -5.98 22.81 -14.44
N THR A 485 -6.45 21.63 -14.07
CA THR A 485 -6.83 21.34 -12.69
C THR A 485 -5.62 21.26 -11.78
N LEU A 486 -4.56 20.57 -12.19
CA LEU A 486 -3.33 20.44 -11.41
C LEU A 486 -2.54 21.76 -11.34
N HIS A 487 -2.53 22.57 -12.41
CA HIS A 487 -1.78 23.83 -12.44
C HIS A 487 -2.55 25.03 -11.89
N ALA A 488 -3.77 25.30 -12.36
CA ALA A 488 -4.49 26.53 -12.01
C ALA A 488 -5.36 26.36 -10.76
N VAL A 489 -6.09 25.24 -10.67
CA VAL A 489 -6.99 25.00 -9.53
C VAL A 489 -6.17 24.56 -8.32
N GLY A 490 -5.39 23.48 -8.46
CA GLY A 490 -4.56 22.90 -7.39
C GLY A 490 -3.45 23.81 -6.88
N ALA A 491 -3.06 24.85 -7.63
CA ALA A 491 -2.15 25.87 -7.13
C ALA A 491 -2.79 26.73 -6.03
N ILE A 492 -4.04 27.18 -6.22
CA ILE A 492 -4.71 28.08 -5.26
C ILE A 492 -5.55 27.31 -4.24
N THR A 493 -6.17 26.20 -4.63
CA THR A 493 -7.10 25.50 -3.76
C THR A 493 -7.34 24.05 -4.17
N GLY A 494 -7.39 23.14 -3.20
CA GLY A 494 -7.67 21.73 -3.43
C GLY A 494 -8.83 21.22 -2.59
N ALA A 495 -8.59 20.16 -1.83
CA ALA A 495 -9.56 19.56 -0.93
C ALA A 495 -10.03 20.52 0.18
N GLU A 496 -9.27 21.57 0.52
CA GLU A 496 -9.62 22.44 1.64
C GLU A 496 -10.92 23.20 1.40
N MET A 497 -11.17 23.63 0.16
CA MET A 497 -12.42 24.32 -0.16
C MET A 497 -13.62 23.37 -0.04
N PHE A 498 -13.43 22.08 -0.32
CA PHE A 498 -14.47 21.07 -0.11
C PHE A 498 -14.81 20.91 1.38
N VAL A 499 -13.78 20.88 2.25
CA VAL A 499 -13.94 20.82 3.72
C VAL A 499 -14.58 22.11 4.25
N PHE A 500 -14.11 23.27 3.80
CA PHE A 500 -14.63 24.59 4.16
C PHE A 500 -16.12 24.74 3.85
N LEU A 501 -16.52 24.43 2.60
CA LEU A 501 -17.90 24.54 2.16
C LEU A 501 -18.81 23.54 2.89
N SER A 502 -18.30 22.36 3.19
CA SER A 502 -19.03 21.36 3.97
C SER A 502 -19.35 21.90 5.37
N GLY A 503 -18.37 22.49 6.06
CA GLY A 503 -18.57 23.21 7.32
C GLY A 503 -19.56 24.37 7.17
N MET A 504 -19.42 25.20 6.12
CA MET A 504 -20.30 26.35 5.88
C MET A 504 -21.75 25.95 5.67
N VAL A 505 -22.03 24.97 4.82
CA VAL A 505 -23.39 24.48 4.55
C VAL A 505 -24.02 23.89 5.81
N LEU A 506 -23.23 23.17 6.62
CA LEU A 506 -23.68 22.64 7.91
C LEU A 506 -23.99 23.76 8.91
N GLY A 507 -23.10 24.74 9.06
CA GLY A 507 -23.31 25.91 9.92
C GLY A 507 -24.53 26.74 9.51
N MET A 508 -24.84 26.79 8.22
CA MET A 508 -26.06 27.43 7.71
C MET A 508 -27.32 26.64 8.03
N THR A 509 -27.31 25.31 7.88
CA THR A 509 -28.52 24.47 7.91
C THR A 509 -28.87 23.96 9.31
N TYR A 510 -27.87 23.69 10.14
CA TYR A 510 -28.05 23.12 11.48
C TYR A 510 -28.88 24.02 12.42
N PRO A 511 -28.70 25.36 12.46
CA PRO A 511 -29.56 26.25 13.26
C PRO A 511 -31.03 26.19 12.86
N PHE A 512 -31.35 25.98 11.58
CA PHE A 512 -32.75 25.79 11.14
C PHE A 512 -33.32 24.45 11.61
N ALA A 513 -32.50 23.39 11.61
CA ALA A 513 -32.92 22.09 12.13
C ALA A 513 -33.23 22.15 13.63
N ILE A 514 -32.40 22.85 14.42
CA ILE A 514 -32.67 23.08 15.86
C ILE A 514 -33.98 23.84 16.05
N LYS A 515 -34.20 24.94 15.31
CA LYS A 515 -35.43 25.73 15.42
C LYS A 515 -36.68 24.93 15.08
N LYS A 516 -36.60 23.99 14.13
CA LYS A 516 -37.73 23.21 13.65
C LYS A 516 -38.01 21.96 14.48
N PHE A 517 -36.97 21.27 14.95
CA PHE A 517 -37.07 19.93 15.55
C PHE A 517 -36.52 19.82 16.97
N GLY A 518 -35.90 20.88 17.50
CA GLY A 518 -35.21 20.86 18.79
C GLY A 518 -33.75 20.43 18.71
N GLU A 519 -33.00 20.71 19.78
CA GLU A 519 -31.54 20.56 19.85
C GLU A 519 -31.11 19.09 19.78
N TRP A 520 -31.75 18.22 20.57
CA TRP A 520 -31.46 16.79 20.57
C TRP A 520 -31.78 16.11 19.24
N ALA A 521 -32.94 16.42 18.63
CA ALA A 521 -33.31 15.84 17.35
C ALA A 521 -32.37 16.27 16.21
N ALA A 522 -31.90 17.52 16.23
CA ALA A 522 -30.89 18.00 15.29
C ALA A 522 -29.54 17.29 15.48
N ALA A 523 -29.11 17.07 16.73
CA ALA A 523 -27.90 16.31 17.06
C ALA A 523 -27.97 14.86 16.58
N VAL A 524 -29.07 14.16 16.87
CA VAL A 524 -29.33 12.81 16.36
C VAL A 524 -29.34 12.78 14.84
N GLY A 525 -29.88 13.81 14.17
CA GLY A 525 -29.82 13.97 12.72
C GLY A 525 -28.39 14.06 12.18
N ALA A 526 -27.53 14.85 12.82
CA ALA A 526 -26.12 14.95 12.45
C ALA A 526 -25.35 13.64 12.69
N TRP A 527 -25.56 12.96 13.82
CA TRP A 527 -24.94 11.65 14.06
C TRP A 527 -25.44 10.57 13.10
N LYS A 528 -26.72 10.57 12.71
CA LYS A 528 -27.22 9.69 11.64
C LYS A 528 -26.51 9.94 10.31
N ARG A 529 -26.18 11.19 10.00
CA ARG A 529 -25.41 11.54 8.80
C ARG A 529 -23.96 11.07 8.91
N ALA A 530 -23.30 11.30 10.05
CA ALA A 530 -21.93 10.81 10.31
C ALA A 530 -21.87 9.27 10.20
N ARG A 531 -22.83 8.57 10.83
CA ARG A 531 -23.00 7.11 10.70
C ARG A 531 -23.18 6.69 9.24
N LYS A 532 -23.98 7.41 8.47
CA LYS A 532 -24.17 7.09 7.04
C LYS A 532 -22.87 7.25 6.25
N GLN A 533 -22.09 8.30 6.49
CA GLN A 533 -20.78 8.48 5.84
C GLN A 533 -19.80 7.36 6.22
N TYR A 534 -19.77 6.98 7.49
CA TYR A 534 -18.94 5.88 7.98
C TYR A 534 -19.31 4.54 7.33
N LEU A 535 -20.60 4.17 7.36
CA LEU A 535 -21.07 2.92 6.75
C LEU A 535 -20.86 2.88 5.24
N VAL A 536 -21.00 4.02 4.55
CA VAL A 536 -20.70 4.10 3.11
C VAL A 536 -19.21 3.93 2.86
N THR A 537 -18.36 4.46 3.73
CA THR A 537 -16.90 4.28 3.62
C THR A 537 -16.51 2.82 3.78
N LEU A 538 -16.98 2.16 4.85
CA LEU A 538 -16.80 0.72 5.01
C LEU A 538 -17.35 -0.08 3.83
N GLY A 539 -18.52 0.31 3.31
CA GLY A 539 -19.13 -0.32 2.14
C GLY A 539 -18.27 -0.19 0.89
N VAL A 540 -17.70 0.99 0.61
CA VAL A 540 -16.78 1.19 -0.52
C VAL A 540 -15.51 0.35 -0.34
N ILE A 541 -14.92 0.33 0.85
CA ILE A 541 -13.73 -0.47 1.15
C ILE A 541 -14.02 -1.96 0.87
N ALA A 542 -15.13 -2.48 1.41
CA ALA A 542 -15.54 -3.86 1.23
C ALA A 542 -15.88 -4.21 -0.23
N VAL A 543 -16.54 -3.30 -0.95
CA VAL A 543 -16.86 -3.52 -2.38
C VAL A 543 -15.58 -3.54 -3.23
N VAL A 544 -14.65 -2.61 -3.01
CA VAL A 544 -13.36 -2.60 -3.71
C VAL A 544 -12.56 -3.87 -3.41
N PHE A 545 -12.53 -4.30 -2.14
CA PHE A 545 -11.92 -5.56 -1.75
C PHE A 545 -12.60 -6.75 -2.47
N ALA A 546 -13.93 -6.81 -2.51
CA ALA A 546 -14.65 -7.85 -3.25
C ALA A 546 -14.36 -7.82 -4.77
N LEU A 547 -14.17 -6.64 -5.35
CA LEU A 547 -13.79 -6.50 -6.76
C LEU A 547 -12.36 -6.97 -7.05
N SER A 548 -11.49 -7.10 -6.03
CA SER A 548 -10.12 -7.60 -6.20
C SER A 548 -10.05 -9.08 -6.60
N PHE A 549 -11.14 -9.82 -6.37
CA PHE A 549 -11.31 -11.20 -6.83
C PHE A 549 -11.71 -11.31 -8.30
N VAL A 550 -11.99 -10.20 -8.98
CA VAL A 550 -12.42 -10.19 -10.38
C VAL A 550 -11.18 -10.08 -11.28
N PRO A 551 -10.80 -11.12 -12.05
CA PRO A 551 -9.47 -11.19 -12.68
C PRO A 551 -9.17 -10.12 -13.74
N PHE A 552 -10.20 -9.56 -14.36
CA PHE A 552 -10.06 -8.53 -15.39
C PHE A 552 -10.05 -7.10 -14.84
N LEU A 553 -10.26 -6.92 -13.52
CA LEU A 553 -10.17 -5.62 -12.87
C LEU A 553 -8.77 -5.41 -12.29
N ASN A 554 -8.19 -4.24 -12.55
CA ASN A 554 -6.92 -3.82 -11.97
C ASN A 554 -7.18 -3.06 -10.67
N THR A 555 -7.55 -3.78 -9.61
CA THR A 555 -7.81 -3.16 -8.29
C THR A 555 -6.55 -2.58 -7.66
N ASP A 556 -5.38 -3.14 -7.98
CA ASP A 556 -4.09 -2.69 -7.44
C ASP A 556 -3.85 -1.20 -7.69
N ALA A 557 -4.37 -0.65 -8.80
CA ALA A 557 -4.31 0.78 -9.12
C ALA A 557 -4.99 1.71 -8.09
N ILE A 558 -5.90 1.19 -7.27
CA ILE A 558 -6.56 1.95 -6.20
C ILE A 558 -6.33 1.36 -4.80
N THR A 559 -5.94 0.09 -4.69
CA THR A 559 -5.64 -0.60 -3.41
C THR A 559 -4.17 -0.61 -3.04
N THR A 560 -3.29 -0.15 -3.93
CA THR A 560 -1.87 0.08 -3.64
C THR A 560 -1.50 1.52 -4.00
N PHE A 561 -0.32 1.97 -3.55
CA PHE A 561 0.26 3.24 -3.96
C PHE A 561 1.70 3.05 -4.37
N THR A 562 2.06 3.51 -5.57
CA THR A 562 3.45 3.54 -6.04
C THR A 562 4.05 4.89 -5.73
N ASP A 563 5.12 4.90 -4.94
CA ASP A 563 5.83 6.12 -4.58
C ASP A 563 6.46 6.77 -5.81
N ARG A 564 6.39 8.10 -5.89
CA ARG A 564 6.92 8.90 -7.00
C ARG A 564 8.26 9.57 -6.67
N GLY A 565 8.84 9.27 -5.50
CA GLY A 565 10.08 9.89 -5.04
C GLY A 565 9.92 11.30 -4.48
N THR A 566 8.68 11.83 -4.43
CA THR A 566 8.37 13.19 -3.97
C THR A 566 7.79 13.23 -2.54
N GLY A 567 7.70 12.06 -1.90
CA GLY A 567 7.20 11.89 -0.54
C GLY A 567 8.27 12.07 0.54
N THR A 568 7.94 11.66 1.77
CA THR A 568 8.85 11.78 2.94
C THR A 568 10.14 10.99 2.78
N ASP A 569 10.11 9.91 2.00
CA ASP A 569 11.22 8.98 1.84
C ASP A 569 12.11 9.34 0.64
N GLY A 570 11.74 10.40 -0.10
CA GLY A 570 12.50 10.96 -1.22
C GLY A 570 12.70 10.00 -2.39
N VAL A 571 13.66 10.33 -3.27
CA VAL A 571 13.96 9.59 -4.51
C VAL A 571 14.34 8.12 -4.24
N GLY A 572 14.86 7.81 -3.05
CA GLY A 572 15.21 6.43 -2.67
C GLY A 572 14.01 5.49 -2.56
N ALA A 573 12.79 6.02 -2.39
CA ALA A 573 11.57 5.22 -2.39
C ALA A 573 10.86 5.18 -3.75
N GLU A 574 11.33 5.92 -4.77
CA GLU A 574 10.68 6.00 -6.08
C GLU A 574 10.43 4.59 -6.68
N GLY A 575 9.20 4.34 -7.10
CA GLY A 575 8.77 3.04 -7.63
C GLY A 575 8.40 1.98 -6.59
N ARG A 576 8.63 2.21 -5.29
CA ARG A 576 8.19 1.31 -4.22
C ARG A 576 6.67 1.24 -4.16
N VAL A 577 6.12 0.03 -4.05
CA VAL A 577 4.68 -0.23 -4.01
C VAL A 577 4.23 -0.54 -2.60
N TYR A 578 3.35 0.30 -2.05
CA TYR A 578 2.76 0.11 -0.73
C TYR A 578 1.37 -0.52 -0.83
N ASP A 579 1.07 -1.49 0.03
CA ASP A 579 -0.28 -2.03 0.17
C ASP A 579 -1.14 -1.11 1.05
N LEU A 580 -2.32 -0.71 0.55
CA LEU A 580 -3.29 0.09 1.28
C LEU A 580 -4.47 -0.74 1.81
N TYR A 581 -4.45 -2.04 1.55
CA TYR A 581 -5.39 -3.04 2.05
C TYR A 581 -4.69 -4.13 2.88
N PRO A 582 -3.83 -3.74 3.85
CA PRO A 582 -3.12 -4.71 4.67
C PRO A 582 -4.13 -5.64 5.35
N ASN A 583 -3.85 -6.95 5.33
CA ASN A 583 -4.68 -7.99 5.93
C ASN A 583 -6.13 -8.06 5.45
N ALA A 584 -6.51 -7.41 4.34
CA ALA A 584 -7.90 -7.42 3.89
C ALA A 584 -8.43 -8.84 3.62
N MET A 585 -7.57 -9.73 3.12
CA MET A 585 -7.88 -11.15 2.93
C MET A 585 -8.24 -11.87 4.22
N GLN A 586 -7.68 -11.45 5.36
CA GLN A 586 -8.00 -12.04 6.66
C GLN A 586 -9.42 -11.74 7.12
N LEU A 587 -10.10 -10.75 6.53
CA LEU A 587 -11.53 -10.52 6.77
C LEU A 587 -12.41 -11.70 6.30
N LEU A 588 -11.90 -12.57 5.42
CA LEU A 588 -12.61 -13.76 4.93
C LEU A 588 -12.34 -15.02 5.76
N ALA A 589 -11.35 -15.01 6.64
CA ALA A 589 -11.09 -16.13 7.55
C ALA A 589 -12.29 -16.35 8.48
N TYR A 590 -12.51 -17.60 8.94
CA TYR A 590 -13.61 -17.91 9.86
C TYR A 590 -13.10 -18.53 11.17
N PRO A 591 -13.28 -17.86 12.34
CA PRO A 591 -13.74 -16.48 12.48
C PRO A 591 -12.69 -15.45 11.99
N PRO A 592 -13.09 -14.26 11.50
CA PRO A 592 -12.11 -13.26 11.10
C PRO A 592 -11.32 -12.77 12.31
N PRO A 593 -9.99 -12.63 12.21
CA PRO A 593 -9.17 -12.23 13.34
C PRO A 593 -9.41 -10.77 13.71
N TRP A 594 -9.28 -10.46 15.00
CA TRP A 594 -9.65 -9.15 15.54
C TRP A 594 -8.82 -7.99 14.98
N TYR A 595 -7.53 -8.21 14.68
CA TYR A 595 -6.67 -7.16 14.14
C TYR A 595 -7.17 -6.69 12.76
N ALA A 596 -7.58 -7.61 11.88
CA ALA A 596 -8.11 -7.28 10.56
C ALA A 596 -9.47 -6.56 10.68
N ILE A 597 -10.34 -7.02 11.58
CA ILE A 597 -11.61 -6.34 11.90
C ILE A 597 -11.36 -4.91 12.38
N ARG A 598 -10.40 -4.72 13.31
CA ARG A 598 -10.04 -3.41 13.84
C ARG A 598 -9.55 -2.48 12.72
N GLN A 599 -8.60 -2.93 11.90
CA GLN A 599 -8.07 -2.14 10.78
C GLN A 599 -9.18 -1.69 9.82
N PHE A 600 -10.11 -2.60 9.50
CA PHE A 600 -11.28 -2.28 8.67
C PHE A 600 -12.20 -1.25 9.33
N LEU A 601 -12.57 -1.45 10.61
CA LEU A 601 -13.47 -0.55 11.34
C LEU A 601 -12.84 0.82 11.64
N LEU A 602 -11.53 0.89 11.86
CA LEU A 602 -10.81 2.14 12.13
C LEU A 602 -10.36 2.86 10.86
N LEU A 603 -10.75 2.39 9.67
CA LEU A 603 -10.40 2.99 8.39
C LEU A 603 -8.88 3.11 8.19
N GLU A 604 -8.14 2.10 8.67
CA GLU A 604 -6.68 1.97 8.46
C GLU A 604 -6.38 1.42 7.05
N MET A 605 -7.39 0.88 6.37
CA MET A 605 -7.34 0.44 4.98
C MET A 605 -8.39 1.13 4.13
N GLY A 606 -8.09 1.34 2.85
CA GLY A 606 -9.02 1.95 1.91
C GLY A 606 -8.38 2.40 0.59
N PRO A 607 -9.20 2.68 -0.42
CA PRO A 607 -8.68 3.06 -1.72
C PRO A 607 -8.18 4.50 -1.66
N TRP A 608 -6.95 4.75 -2.12
CA TRP A 608 -6.29 6.06 -1.94
C TRP A 608 -7.12 7.28 -2.39
N PRO A 609 -7.95 7.22 -3.46
CA PRO A 609 -8.77 8.37 -3.87
C PRO A 609 -9.89 8.74 -2.89
N PHE A 610 -10.15 7.89 -1.90
CA PHE A 610 -11.29 7.98 -0.99
C PHE A 610 -10.89 8.35 0.45
N ASN A 611 -9.59 8.48 0.74
CA ASN A 611 -9.03 8.63 2.09
C ASN A 611 -9.66 9.77 2.89
N ILE A 612 -9.94 10.92 2.25
CA ILE A 612 -10.52 12.11 2.92
C ILE A 612 -11.86 11.85 3.65
N MET A 613 -12.55 10.75 3.33
CA MET A 613 -13.81 10.41 3.98
C MET A 613 -13.65 10.08 5.46
N GLY A 614 -12.51 9.52 5.87
CA GLY A 614 -12.20 9.31 7.28
C GLY A 614 -12.24 10.62 8.08
N LEU A 615 -11.59 11.68 7.56
CA LEU A 615 -11.64 13.02 8.15
C LEU A 615 -13.09 13.51 8.30
N PHE A 616 -13.92 13.37 7.26
CA PHE A 616 -15.32 13.80 7.31
C PHE A 616 -16.15 13.03 8.32
N VAL A 617 -15.90 11.73 8.50
CA VAL A 617 -16.59 10.92 9.52
C VAL A 617 -16.29 11.48 10.91
N VAL A 618 -15.01 11.72 11.22
CA VAL A 618 -14.58 12.25 12.52
C VAL A 618 -15.13 13.65 12.74
N LEU A 619 -14.91 14.59 11.81
CA LEU A 619 -15.41 15.96 11.93
C LEU A 619 -16.95 16.01 12.06
N SER A 620 -17.66 15.13 11.36
CA SER A 620 -19.12 15.08 11.41
C SER A 620 -19.66 14.57 12.74
N LEU A 621 -18.90 13.71 13.44
CA LEU A 621 -19.24 13.23 14.78
C LEU A 621 -19.27 14.37 15.81
N PHE A 622 -18.37 15.35 15.65
CA PHE A 622 -18.23 16.50 16.54
C PHE A 622 -19.16 17.69 16.19
N ILE A 623 -19.90 17.66 15.07
CA ILE A 623 -20.82 18.74 14.68
C ILE A 623 -21.74 19.17 15.82
N PRO A 624 -22.44 18.25 16.55
CA PRO A 624 -23.34 18.68 17.61
C PRO A 624 -22.63 19.45 18.72
N VAL A 625 -21.41 19.05 19.09
CA VAL A 625 -20.58 19.72 20.10
C VAL A 625 -20.18 21.10 19.61
N PHE A 626 -19.63 21.21 18.40
CA PHE A 626 -19.23 22.50 17.84
C PHE A 626 -20.42 23.46 17.73
N MET A 627 -21.56 22.98 17.25
CA MET A 627 -22.76 23.80 17.12
C MET A 627 -23.36 24.19 18.48
N TRP A 628 -23.24 23.34 19.50
CA TRP A 628 -23.62 23.69 20.87
C TRP A 628 -22.77 24.85 21.41
N VAL A 629 -21.45 24.82 21.22
CA VAL A 629 -20.53 25.91 21.61
C VAL A 629 -20.83 27.21 20.85
N ILE A 630 -20.98 27.14 19.52
CA ILE A 630 -21.28 28.30 18.67
C ILE A 630 -22.61 28.96 19.09
N ARG A 631 -23.64 28.15 19.35
CA ARG A 631 -24.98 28.66 19.73
C ARG A 631 -24.97 29.41 21.06
N ARG A 632 -24.07 29.04 21.98
CA ARG A 632 -23.89 29.70 23.27
C ARG A 632 -23.08 31.01 23.18
N GLY A 633 -22.64 31.39 21.98
CA GLY A 633 -21.85 32.61 21.75
C GLY A 633 -20.34 32.41 21.93
N TYR A 634 -19.88 31.20 22.25
CA TYR A 634 -18.47 30.87 22.44
C TYR A 634 -17.77 30.48 21.13
N TRP A 635 -18.21 31.02 19.99
CA TRP A 635 -17.58 30.74 18.69
C TRP A 635 -16.10 31.15 18.66
N TRP A 636 -15.73 32.21 19.38
CA TRP A 636 -14.34 32.68 19.49
C TRP A 636 -13.46 31.68 20.25
N ALA A 637 -14.00 31.05 21.30
CA ALA A 637 -13.29 30.03 22.07
C ALA A 637 -13.09 28.77 21.23
N LEU A 638 -14.11 28.36 20.45
CA LEU A 638 -13.98 27.27 19.48
C LEU A 638 -12.85 27.55 18.48
N LEU A 639 -12.80 28.75 17.90
CA LEU A 639 -11.72 29.10 16.96
C LEU A 639 -10.36 29.20 17.65
N ALA A 640 -10.28 29.71 18.88
CA ALA A 640 -9.04 29.78 19.63
C ALA A 640 -8.46 28.38 19.91
N VAL A 641 -9.29 27.44 20.35
CA VAL A 641 -8.89 26.03 20.53
C VAL A 641 -8.52 25.41 19.19
N SER A 642 -9.30 25.68 18.14
CA SER A 642 -9.04 25.17 16.79
C SER A 642 -7.68 25.63 16.26
N TRP A 643 -7.31 26.89 16.45
CA TRP A 643 -5.99 27.40 16.10
C TRP A 643 -4.88 26.86 17.01
N ALA A 644 -5.14 26.66 18.30
CA ALA A 644 -4.16 26.05 19.20
C ALA A 644 -3.82 24.61 18.78
N LEU A 645 -4.80 23.83 18.34
CA LEU A 645 -4.60 22.49 17.77
C LEU A 645 -3.81 22.53 16.45
N TYR A 646 -4.11 23.50 15.59
CA TYR A 646 -3.35 23.72 14.34
C TYR A 646 -1.87 24.03 14.63
N VAL A 647 -1.59 24.96 15.56
CA VAL A 647 -0.23 25.32 15.96
C VAL A 647 0.47 24.14 16.64
N PHE A 648 -0.24 23.40 17.50
CA PHE A 648 0.31 22.21 18.14
C PHE A 648 0.76 21.17 17.10
N GLN A 649 -0.06 20.89 16.09
CA GLN A 649 0.30 19.96 15.01
C GLN A 649 1.48 20.48 14.18
N ALA A 650 1.50 21.78 13.85
CA ALA A 650 2.59 22.40 13.11
C ALA A 650 3.94 22.31 13.86
N LEU A 651 3.91 22.35 15.19
CA LEU A 651 5.10 22.18 16.05
C LEU A 651 5.45 20.70 16.31
N ASN A 652 4.49 19.79 16.12
CA ASN A 652 4.63 18.35 16.37
C ASN A 652 4.15 17.53 15.15
N PRO A 653 4.82 17.63 13.99
CA PRO A 653 4.34 17.04 12.73
C PRO A 653 4.18 15.51 12.79
N GLY A 654 4.95 14.83 13.65
CA GLY A 654 4.85 13.38 13.86
C GLY A 654 3.67 12.94 14.76
N PHE A 655 2.95 13.86 15.40
CA PHE A 655 1.82 13.50 16.26
C PHE A 655 0.62 13.10 15.40
N ARG A 656 0.19 11.84 15.50
CA ARG A 656 -1.00 11.32 14.81
C ARG A 656 -1.94 10.66 15.83
N PRO A 657 -3.09 11.27 16.15
CA PRO A 657 -4.02 10.76 17.16
C PRO A 657 -4.77 9.49 16.72
N LEU A 658 -4.75 9.16 15.43
CA LEU A 658 -5.43 8.02 14.83
C LEU A 658 -4.51 7.35 13.82
N ASP A 659 -4.55 6.02 13.75
CA ASP A 659 -3.84 5.21 12.73
C ASP A 659 -4.59 5.16 11.39
N SER A 660 -5.76 5.79 11.30
CA SER A 660 -6.58 5.83 10.09
C SER A 660 -5.80 6.39 8.90
N GLN A 661 -6.00 5.81 7.73
CA GLN A 661 -5.27 6.12 6.49
C GLN A 661 -5.32 7.61 6.11
N PHE A 662 -6.41 8.30 6.43
CA PHE A 662 -6.58 9.72 6.12
C PHE A 662 -5.64 10.64 6.89
N GLU A 663 -5.16 10.24 8.08
CA GLU A 663 -4.41 11.11 8.99
C GLU A 663 -3.06 11.53 8.38
N ALA A 664 -2.51 10.69 7.49
CA ALA A 664 -1.24 10.95 6.82
C ALA A 664 -1.30 12.09 5.79
N VAL A 665 -2.43 12.23 5.07
CA VAL A 665 -2.63 13.28 4.05
C VAL A 665 -3.45 14.44 4.61
N PHE A 666 -4.37 14.14 5.52
CA PHE A 666 -5.31 15.09 6.10
C PHE A 666 -5.25 15.10 7.64
N PRO A 667 -4.11 15.50 8.26
CA PRO A 667 -3.97 15.48 9.72
C PRO A 667 -5.14 16.19 10.41
N LEU A 668 -5.82 15.48 11.31
CA LEU A 668 -7.09 15.90 11.90
C LEU A 668 -6.97 17.26 12.58
N LEU A 669 -5.89 17.48 13.34
CA LEU A 669 -5.67 18.71 14.11
C LEU A 669 -5.43 19.94 13.24
N THR A 670 -4.80 19.74 12.08
CA THR A 670 -4.59 20.78 11.07
C THR A 670 -5.88 21.08 10.32
N TRP A 671 -6.53 20.04 9.77
CA TRP A 671 -7.66 20.22 8.86
C TRP A 671 -8.96 20.65 9.53
N GLN A 672 -9.14 20.36 10.83
CA GLN A 672 -10.31 20.82 11.56
C GLN A 672 -10.45 22.36 11.57
N VAL A 673 -9.35 23.12 11.43
CA VAL A 673 -9.38 24.60 11.40
C VAL A 673 -10.24 25.13 10.24
N VAL A 674 -10.13 24.52 9.07
CA VAL A 674 -10.89 24.94 7.88
C VAL A 674 -12.37 24.62 8.07
N PHE A 675 -12.67 23.47 8.67
CA PHE A 675 -14.04 23.03 8.93
C PHE A 675 -14.74 23.90 10.00
N THR A 676 -14.07 24.21 11.11
CA THR A 676 -14.61 25.05 12.19
C THR A 676 -14.85 26.48 11.72
N HIS A 677 -13.94 27.06 10.93
CA HIS A 677 -14.18 28.36 10.29
C HIS A 677 -15.39 28.30 9.35
N GLY A 678 -15.51 27.23 8.56
CA GLY A 678 -16.71 26.97 7.77
C GLY A 678 -17.98 27.02 8.62
N LEU A 679 -18.05 26.26 9.72
CA LEU A 679 -19.22 26.22 10.62
C LEU A 679 -19.58 27.60 11.19
N VAL A 680 -18.59 28.34 11.69
CA VAL A 680 -18.79 29.68 12.27
C VAL A 680 -19.27 30.67 11.20
N LEU A 681 -18.59 30.73 10.06
CA LEU A 681 -18.96 31.63 8.96
C LEU A 681 -20.32 31.27 8.36
N GLY A 682 -20.66 29.98 8.29
CA GLY A 682 -21.98 29.51 7.88
C GLY A 682 -23.08 29.96 8.82
N THR A 683 -22.84 29.89 10.13
CA THR A 683 -23.79 30.31 11.17
C THR A 683 -24.02 31.83 11.15
N TYR A 684 -22.95 32.60 11.02
CA TYR A 684 -22.98 34.07 11.01
C TYR A 684 -22.96 34.68 9.60
N ARG A 685 -23.31 33.89 8.57
CA ARG A 685 -23.18 34.28 7.16
C ARG A 685 -23.82 35.63 6.85
N ARG A 686 -25.00 35.92 7.40
CA ARG A 686 -25.72 37.17 7.12
C ARG A 686 -24.98 38.38 7.69
N GLN A 687 -24.50 38.26 8.92
CA GLN A 687 -23.72 39.31 9.60
C GLN A 687 -22.40 39.55 8.88
N VAL A 688 -21.71 38.47 8.51
CA VAL A 688 -20.45 38.53 7.76
C VAL A 688 -20.66 39.20 6.40
N ILE A 689 -21.65 38.76 5.60
CA ILE A 689 -21.93 39.38 4.30
C ILE A 689 -22.32 40.86 4.47
N ALA A 690 -23.13 41.20 5.46
CA ALA A 690 -23.51 42.60 5.72
C ALA A 690 -22.28 43.47 6.06
N ALA A 691 -21.37 42.96 6.89
CA ALA A 691 -20.13 43.65 7.24
C ALA A 691 -19.22 43.81 6.01
N LEU A 692 -18.99 42.72 5.26
CA LEU A 692 -18.11 42.69 4.09
C LEU A 692 -18.64 43.52 2.92
N THR A 693 -19.96 43.62 2.75
CA THR A 693 -20.57 44.38 1.63
C THR A 693 -20.87 45.85 1.97
N GLY A 694 -20.65 46.26 3.22
CA GLY A 694 -20.70 47.66 3.66
C GLY A 694 -19.66 48.55 2.97
N ARG A 695 -19.74 49.88 3.17
CA ARG A 695 -18.79 50.83 2.56
C ARG A 695 -17.35 50.55 3.01
N LEU A 696 -17.14 50.46 4.33
CA LEU A 696 -15.85 50.14 4.92
C LEU A 696 -15.38 48.74 4.52
N GLY A 697 -16.27 47.73 4.59
CA GLY A 697 -15.96 46.35 4.21
C GLY A 697 -15.46 46.23 2.77
N LYS A 698 -16.13 46.88 1.81
CA LYS A 698 -15.69 46.89 0.41
C LYS A 698 -14.30 47.49 0.22
N VAL A 699 -14.00 48.58 0.93
CA VAL A 699 -12.67 49.21 0.88
C VAL A 699 -11.62 48.28 1.47
N LEU A 700 -11.87 47.73 2.67
CA LEU A 700 -10.92 46.84 3.34
C LEU A 700 -10.67 45.55 2.54
N ILE A 701 -11.70 44.94 1.98
CA ILE A 701 -11.56 43.75 1.12
C ILE A 701 -10.84 44.10 -0.17
N GLY A 702 -11.15 45.25 -0.78
CA GLY A 702 -10.45 45.72 -1.96
C GLY A 702 -8.95 45.91 -1.70
N VAL A 703 -8.60 46.56 -0.60
CA VAL A 703 -7.20 46.72 -0.15
C VAL A 703 -6.57 45.36 0.15
N GLY A 704 -7.27 44.45 0.81
CA GLY A 704 -6.77 43.12 1.13
C GLY A 704 -6.49 42.27 -0.11
N ILE A 705 -7.44 42.18 -1.03
CA ILE A 705 -7.31 41.42 -2.29
C ILE A 705 -6.21 42.02 -3.17
N VAL A 706 -6.25 43.35 -3.41
CA VAL A 706 -5.26 44.00 -4.26
C VAL A 706 -3.88 43.99 -3.61
N GLY A 707 -3.80 44.22 -2.30
CA GLY A 707 -2.55 44.19 -1.54
C GLY A 707 -1.91 42.81 -1.53
N TYR A 708 -2.69 41.76 -1.28
CA TYR A 708 -2.23 40.37 -1.34
C TYR A 708 -1.69 40.01 -2.73
N THR A 709 -2.46 40.28 -3.78
CA THR A 709 -2.04 40.02 -5.16
C THR A 709 -0.82 40.85 -5.56
N ALA A 710 -0.79 42.14 -5.19
CA ALA A 710 0.34 43.02 -5.47
C ALA A 710 1.61 42.54 -4.76
N PHE A 711 1.50 42.06 -3.52
CA PHE A 711 2.60 41.47 -2.79
C PHE A 711 3.15 40.22 -3.51
N LEU A 712 2.28 39.27 -3.87
CA LEU A 712 2.70 38.08 -4.61
C LEU A 712 3.35 38.42 -5.95
N LEU A 713 2.77 39.35 -6.71
CA LEU A 713 3.33 39.84 -7.98
C LEU A 713 4.68 40.53 -7.80
N TYR A 714 4.83 41.32 -6.73
CA TYR A 714 6.07 42.05 -6.46
C TYR A 714 7.22 41.09 -6.15
N VAL A 715 6.97 40.11 -5.27
CA VAL A 715 7.97 39.09 -4.90
C VAL A 715 8.28 38.16 -6.08
N TRP A 716 7.27 37.78 -6.87
CA TRP A 716 7.48 37.03 -8.12
C TRP A 716 8.31 37.81 -9.14
N ALA A 717 7.97 39.08 -9.39
CA ALA A 717 8.70 39.93 -10.33
C ALA A 717 10.16 40.12 -9.88
N ALA A 718 10.38 40.28 -8.57
CA ALA A 718 11.70 40.37 -7.98
C ALA A 718 12.56 39.14 -8.28
N HIS A 719 11.98 37.94 -8.10
CA HIS A 719 12.63 36.68 -8.45
C HIS A 719 12.90 36.56 -9.96
N GLN A 720 11.93 36.86 -10.81
CA GLN A 720 12.06 36.70 -12.27
C GLN A 720 13.02 37.71 -12.92
N PHE A 721 13.09 38.93 -12.39
CA PHE A 721 13.94 40.00 -12.94
C PHE A 721 15.23 40.25 -12.14
N GLY A 722 15.48 39.48 -11.09
CA GLY A 722 16.74 39.51 -10.33
C GLY A 722 16.95 40.76 -9.47
N PHE A 723 15.89 41.32 -8.88
CA PHE A 723 15.99 42.44 -7.93
C PHE A 723 15.52 42.06 -6.52
N THR A 724 15.89 42.84 -5.50
CA THR A 724 15.45 42.59 -4.11
C THR A 724 14.11 43.28 -3.83
N PRO A 725 13.06 42.55 -3.38
CA PRO A 725 11.75 43.13 -3.13
C PRO A 725 11.70 43.86 -1.76
N VAL A 726 12.40 44.97 -1.59
CA VAL A 726 12.40 45.75 -0.32
C VAL A 726 10.96 46.10 0.11
N PRO A 727 10.57 45.90 1.40
CA PRO A 727 11.40 45.56 2.57
C PRO A 727 11.67 44.06 2.79
N PHE A 728 11.26 43.19 1.86
CA PHE A 728 11.42 41.74 1.97
C PHE A 728 12.79 41.26 1.45
N ALA A 729 13.22 40.09 1.92
CA ALA A 729 14.47 39.45 1.49
C ALA A 729 14.40 38.99 0.02
N ALA A 730 15.56 38.88 -0.64
CA ALA A 730 15.65 38.39 -2.02
C ALA A 730 15.11 36.96 -2.18
N SER A 731 15.29 36.12 -1.17
CA SER A 731 14.79 34.73 -1.12
C SER A 731 13.31 34.61 -0.74
N MET A 732 12.58 35.72 -0.58
CA MET A 732 11.18 35.70 -0.12
C MET A 732 10.30 34.84 -1.03
N TYR A 733 10.55 34.81 -2.34
CA TYR A 733 9.74 34.02 -3.28
C TYR A 733 9.79 32.51 -2.98
N GLU A 734 11.00 31.96 -2.91
CA GLU A 734 11.25 30.55 -2.64
C GLU A 734 10.84 30.18 -1.21
N SER A 735 11.18 31.04 -0.24
CA SER A 735 10.80 30.86 1.16
C SER A 735 9.27 30.81 1.31
N LEU A 736 8.55 31.65 0.58
CA LEU A 736 7.09 31.72 0.65
C LEU A 736 6.48 30.43 0.10
N TYR A 737 6.98 29.91 -1.02
CA TYR A 737 6.51 28.63 -1.54
C TYR A 737 6.75 27.49 -0.55
N ASN A 738 7.98 27.35 -0.03
CA ASN A 738 8.37 26.23 0.84
C ASN A 738 7.70 26.25 2.22
N THR A 739 7.35 27.44 2.74
CA THR A 739 6.81 27.57 4.11
C THR A 739 5.31 27.86 4.17
N ALA A 740 4.69 28.27 3.06
CA ALA A 740 3.30 28.75 3.07
C ALA A 740 2.40 28.11 2.01
N TYR A 741 2.93 27.61 0.90
CA TYR A 741 2.14 27.21 -0.28
C TYR A 741 2.45 25.79 -0.82
N GLN A 742 3.21 24.97 -0.10
CA GLN A 742 3.43 23.59 -0.54
C GLN A 742 2.08 22.85 -0.65
N ARG A 743 1.88 22.14 -1.76
CA ARG A 743 0.59 21.52 -2.12
C ARG A 743 0.22 20.30 -1.28
N VAL A 744 1.21 19.67 -0.67
CA VAL A 744 1.02 18.47 0.15
C VAL A 744 0.41 18.85 1.50
N ASP A 745 0.87 19.96 2.09
CA ASP A 745 0.49 20.37 3.43
C ASP A 745 -0.51 21.53 3.44
N LEU A 746 -1.32 21.60 4.50
CA LEU A 746 -2.22 22.73 4.76
C LEU A 746 -1.51 23.83 5.57
N GLN A 747 -0.53 24.46 4.91
CA GLN A 747 0.26 25.56 5.46
C GLN A 747 -0.54 26.88 5.54
N TRP A 748 0.00 27.86 6.27
CA TRP A 748 -0.70 29.11 6.57
C TRP A 748 -1.03 29.95 5.32
N GLY A 749 -0.19 29.94 4.28
CA GLY A 749 -0.45 30.65 3.03
C GLY A 749 -1.68 30.11 2.30
N ARG A 750 -1.87 28.79 2.32
CA ARG A 750 -3.07 28.15 1.78
C ARG A 750 -4.35 28.52 2.54
N LEU A 751 -4.26 28.75 3.85
CA LEU A 751 -5.40 29.28 4.61
C LEU A 751 -5.78 30.70 4.15
N VAL A 752 -4.79 31.53 3.77
CA VAL A 752 -5.02 32.84 3.16
C VAL A 752 -5.65 32.67 1.78
N ASP A 753 -5.19 31.72 0.97
CA ASP A 753 -5.80 31.42 -0.34
C ASP A 753 -7.25 30.98 -0.24
N ILE A 754 -7.61 30.15 0.76
CA ILE A 754 -9.01 29.78 1.00
C ILE A 754 -9.86 31.03 1.23
N ALA A 755 -9.40 31.96 2.08
CA ALA A 755 -10.12 33.20 2.35
C ALA A 755 -10.22 34.10 1.11
N PHE A 756 -9.09 34.31 0.42
CA PHE A 756 -9.01 35.06 -0.83
C PHE A 756 -9.99 34.49 -1.87
N PHE A 757 -9.89 33.20 -2.14
CA PHE A 757 -10.65 32.52 -3.18
C PHE A 757 -12.14 32.46 -2.82
N ALA A 758 -12.50 32.25 -1.56
CA ALA A 758 -13.89 32.26 -1.11
C ALA A 758 -14.53 33.65 -1.31
N ILE A 759 -13.84 34.73 -0.95
CA ILE A 759 -14.34 36.11 -1.13
C ILE A 759 -14.46 36.46 -2.61
N VAL A 760 -13.42 36.19 -3.40
CA VAL A 760 -13.40 36.51 -4.83
C VAL A 760 -14.49 35.71 -5.56
N SER A 761 -14.57 34.41 -5.31
CA SER A 761 -15.57 33.54 -5.93
C SER A 761 -16.99 33.94 -5.53
N TYR A 762 -17.22 34.33 -4.26
CA TYR A 762 -18.50 34.87 -3.84
C TYR A 762 -18.85 36.16 -4.61
N ALA A 763 -17.93 37.12 -4.74
CA ALA A 763 -18.16 38.36 -5.48
C ALA A 763 -18.46 38.10 -6.98
N ILE A 764 -17.66 37.24 -7.62
CA ILE A 764 -17.83 36.87 -9.03
C ILE A 764 -19.17 36.20 -9.25
N LEU A 765 -19.50 35.16 -8.48
CA LEU A 765 -20.76 34.43 -8.60
C LEU A 765 -21.97 35.29 -8.23
N THR A 766 -21.79 36.34 -7.42
CA THR A 766 -22.86 37.29 -7.10
C THR A 766 -23.15 38.24 -8.25
N VAL A 767 -22.11 38.73 -8.94
CA VAL A 767 -22.25 39.73 -10.01
C VAL A 767 -22.56 39.09 -11.36
N PHE A 768 -21.82 38.03 -11.71
CA PHE A 768 -21.90 37.34 -13.00
C PHE A 768 -22.83 36.12 -12.97
N TRP A 769 -23.79 36.07 -12.04
CA TRP A 769 -24.63 34.88 -11.83
C TRP A 769 -25.35 34.41 -13.09
N LYS A 770 -26.15 35.28 -13.72
CA LYS A 770 -26.99 34.87 -14.87
C LYS A 770 -26.19 34.30 -16.05
N PRO A 771 -25.09 34.92 -16.52
CA PRO A 771 -24.30 34.33 -17.59
C PRO A 771 -23.66 33.00 -17.17
N ILE A 772 -23.08 32.93 -15.96
CA ILE A 772 -22.45 31.70 -15.46
C ILE A 772 -23.47 30.56 -15.34
N ALA A 773 -24.60 30.81 -14.68
CA ALA A 773 -25.66 29.83 -14.49
C ALA A 773 -26.26 29.34 -15.82
N LYS A 774 -26.34 30.21 -16.83
CA LYS A 774 -26.81 29.85 -18.17
C LYS A 774 -25.84 28.92 -18.90
N VAL A 775 -24.53 29.17 -18.81
CA VAL A 775 -23.52 28.41 -19.57
C VAL A 775 -23.18 27.08 -18.90
N ILE A 776 -22.88 27.09 -17.60
CA ILE A 776 -22.36 25.91 -16.88
C ILE A 776 -23.28 25.42 -15.76
N GLY A 777 -24.31 26.19 -15.38
CA GLY A 777 -25.18 25.85 -14.25
C GLY A 777 -25.97 24.55 -14.45
N TRP A 778 -26.31 24.18 -15.69
CA TRP A 778 -26.99 22.92 -16.00
C TRP A 778 -26.16 21.68 -15.65
N LEU A 779 -24.84 21.81 -15.62
CA LEU A 779 -23.89 20.74 -15.34
C LEU A 779 -23.44 20.78 -13.86
N TRP A 780 -22.88 21.91 -13.42
CA TRP A 780 -22.21 22.02 -12.12
C TRP A 780 -23.19 22.06 -10.94
N ILE A 781 -24.36 22.71 -11.09
CA ILE A 781 -25.32 22.79 -9.97
C ILE A 781 -25.81 21.38 -9.62
N PRO A 782 -26.38 20.56 -10.53
CA PRO A 782 -26.84 19.22 -10.17
C PRO A 782 -25.73 18.36 -9.54
N ILE A 783 -24.52 18.40 -10.11
CA ILE A 783 -23.36 17.67 -9.60
C ILE A 783 -23.03 18.12 -8.17
N GLY A 784 -22.95 19.43 -7.91
CA GLY A 784 -22.65 19.94 -6.57
C GLY A 784 -23.75 19.69 -5.55
N GLN A 785 -25.01 19.57 -5.98
CA GLN A 785 -26.12 19.15 -5.11
C GLN A 785 -26.02 17.68 -4.67
N ALA A 786 -25.24 16.87 -5.39
CA ALA A 786 -24.98 15.47 -5.14
C ALA A 786 -23.47 15.19 -5.07
N SER A 787 -22.68 16.12 -4.53
CA SER A 787 -21.22 16.04 -4.56
C SER A 787 -20.69 14.78 -3.88
N LEU A 788 -21.30 14.35 -2.77
CA LEU A 788 -20.84 13.17 -2.05
C LEU A 788 -21.12 11.90 -2.86
N TYR A 789 -22.22 11.88 -3.62
CA TYR A 789 -22.53 10.80 -4.54
C TYR A 789 -21.49 10.68 -5.65
N VAL A 790 -21.13 11.81 -6.27
CA VAL A 790 -20.10 11.83 -7.34
C VAL A 790 -18.73 11.44 -6.78
N PHE A 791 -18.42 11.88 -5.55
CA PHE A 791 -17.20 11.49 -4.84
C PHE A 791 -17.10 9.98 -4.56
N VAL A 792 -18.21 9.30 -4.31
CA VAL A 792 -18.21 7.83 -4.17
C VAL A 792 -17.97 7.16 -5.52
N TRP A 793 -18.59 7.68 -6.59
CA TRP A 793 -18.47 7.07 -7.91
C TRP A 793 -17.12 7.22 -8.58
N GLN A 794 -16.35 8.26 -8.28
CA GLN A 794 -15.01 8.44 -8.87
C GLN A 794 -14.07 7.26 -8.60
N VAL A 795 -14.19 6.58 -7.44
CA VAL A 795 -13.37 5.39 -7.12
C VAL A 795 -13.59 4.30 -8.16
N PHE A 796 -14.85 4.09 -8.54
CA PHE A 796 -15.21 3.10 -9.56
C PHE A 796 -14.89 3.57 -10.98
N PHE A 797 -14.90 4.87 -11.25
CA PHE A 797 -14.42 5.41 -12.52
C PHE A 797 -12.90 5.22 -12.67
N ALA A 798 -12.12 5.52 -11.63
CA ALA A 798 -10.68 5.29 -11.61
C ALA A 798 -10.36 3.80 -11.83
N LEU A 799 -11.05 2.90 -11.11
CA LEU A 799 -10.92 1.45 -11.32
C LEU A 799 -11.26 1.03 -12.76
N ALA A 800 -12.37 1.53 -13.31
CA ALA A 800 -12.80 1.17 -14.67
C ALA A 800 -11.77 1.59 -15.72
N ILE A 801 -11.19 2.79 -15.58
CA ILE A 801 -10.14 3.28 -16.48
C ILE A 801 -8.84 2.48 -16.32
N ALA A 802 -8.40 2.25 -15.08
CA ALA A 802 -7.18 1.50 -14.79
C ALA A 802 -7.24 0.02 -15.23
N SER A 803 -8.45 -0.52 -15.41
CA SER A 803 -8.68 -1.90 -15.83
C SER A 803 -8.67 -2.08 -17.36
N ILE A 804 -8.59 -1.00 -18.16
CA ILE A 804 -8.54 -1.09 -19.63
C ILE A 804 -7.06 -1.16 -20.07
N PRO A 805 -6.59 -2.31 -20.58
CA PRO A 805 -5.20 -2.46 -20.99
C PRO A 805 -4.93 -1.82 -22.36
N GLY A 806 -3.68 -1.44 -22.61
CA GLY A 806 -3.18 -1.05 -23.94
C GLY A 806 -3.59 0.35 -24.43
N VAL A 807 -4.21 1.16 -23.58
CA VAL A 807 -4.54 2.56 -23.89
C VAL A 807 -3.45 3.47 -23.37
N ASP A 808 -2.95 4.36 -24.23
CA ASP A 808 -2.04 5.44 -23.84
C ASP A 808 -2.84 6.53 -23.10
N TRP A 809 -2.98 6.35 -21.79
CA TRP A 809 -3.65 7.31 -20.91
C TRP A 809 -2.90 8.63 -20.77
N GLY A 810 -1.64 8.72 -21.21
CA GLY A 810 -0.88 9.98 -21.28
C GLY A 810 -1.28 10.85 -22.48
N ASN A 811 -1.97 10.28 -23.48
CA ASN A 811 -2.34 10.99 -24.69
C ASN A 811 -3.33 12.14 -24.43
N PHE A 812 -2.98 13.33 -24.92
CA PHE A 812 -3.75 14.55 -24.72
C PHE A 812 -5.23 14.45 -25.14
N TRP A 813 -5.51 13.83 -26.30
CA TRP A 813 -6.86 13.75 -26.85
C TRP A 813 -7.67 12.63 -26.21
N ILE A 814 -7.04 11.48 -25.95
CA ILE A 814 -7.69 10.35 -25.26
C ILE A 814 -8.17 10.81 -23.89
N GLY A 815 -7.31 11.49 -23.13
CA GLY A 815 -7.68 12.00 -21.83
C GLY A 815 -8.72 13.12 -21.86
N PHE A 816 -8.72 14.00 -22.88
CA PHE A 816 -9.79 14.99 -23.07
C PHE A 816 -11.16 14.34 -23.30
N VAL A 817 -11.22 13.34 -24.20
CA VAL A 817 -12.46 12.63 -24.52
C VAL A 817 -12.93 11.85 -23.29
N THR A 818 -12.03 11.11 -22.66
CA THR A 818 -12.35 10.26 -21.50
C THR A 818 -12.89 11.08 -20.33
N HIS A 819 -12.20 12.15 -19.93
CA HIS A 819 -12.72 13.05 -18.89
C HIS A 819 -14.07 13.66 -19.26
N SER A 820 -14.26 14.10 -20.51
CA SER A 820 -15.54 14.66 -20.95
C SER A 820 -16.67 13.63 -20.80
N LEU A 821 -16.42 12.38 -21.21
CA LEU A 821 -17.38 11.28 -21.08
C LEU A 821 -17.69 10.97 -19.61
N LEU A 822 -16.69 10.92 -18.73
CA LEU A 822 -16.88 10.66 -17.31
C LEU A 822 -17.66 11.78 -16.61
N ILE A 823 -17.39 13.04 -16.94
CA ILE A 823 -18.14 14.20 -16.43
C ILE A 823 -19.60 14.13 -16.88
N LEU A 824 -19.86 13.83 -18.15
CA LEU A 824 -21.21 13.68 -18.68
C LEU A 824 -21.94 12.46 -18.09
N LEU A 825 -21.22 11.37 -17.86
CA LEU A 825 -21.74 10.18 -17.20
C LEU A 825 -22.16 10.48 -15.75
N ALA A 826 -21.29 11.14 -14.97
CA ALA A 826 -21.59 11.57 -13.61
C ALA A 826 -22.83 12.47 -13.57
N TRP A 827 -22.91 13.45 -14.48
CA TRP A 827 -24.08 14.30 -14.63
C TRP A 827 -25.34 13.50 -14.96
N TYR A 828 -25.26 12.58 -15.92
CA TYR A 828 -26.39 11.74 -16.33
C TYR A 828 -26.89 10.87 -15.16
N MET A 829 -25.98 10.23 -14.42
CA MET A 829 -26.30 9.43 -13.24
C MET A 829 -27.00 10.26 -12.15
N VAL A 830 -26.52 11.48 -11.92
CA VAL A 830 -27.15 12.43 -10.98
C VAL A 830 -28.55 12.84 -11.44
N ARG A 831 -28.73 13.13 -12.74
CA ARG A 831 -30.04 13.49 -13.32
C ARG A 831 -31.03 12.33 -13.25
N LYS A 832 -30.56 11.10 -13.44
CA LYS A 832 -31.36 9.87 -13.33
C LYS A 832 -31.52 9.37 -11.88
N LYS A 833 -30.88 10.02 -10.91
CA LYS A 833 -30.90 9.64 -9.49
C LYS A 833 -30.47 8.18 -9.28
N PHE A 834 -29.54 7.70 -10.08
CA PHE A 834 -29.05 6.33 -10.02
C PHE A 834 -28.53 6.04 -8.61
N LEU A 835 -29.02 4.98 -7.95
CA LEU A 835 -28.62 4.56 -6.60
C LEU A 835 -28.66 5.62 -5.48
N PHE A 836 -29.47 6.67 -5.61
CA PHE A 836 -29.63 7.71 -4.57
C PHE A 836 -30.30 7.21 -3.27
N SER A 837 -30.92 6.03 -3.30
CA SER A 837 -31.45 5.37 -2.10
C SER A 837 -30.33 4.86 -1.18
N ILE A 838 -29.22 4.40 -1.78
CA ILE A 838 -28.10 3.78 -1.08
C ILE A 838 -27.05 4.84 -0.73
N ILE A 839 -26.56 5.55 -1.74
CA ILE A 839 -25.43 6.48 -1.62
C ILE A 839 -25.92 7.87 -1.17
N PRO A 840 -25.29 8.51 -0.17
CA PRO A 840 -25.65 9.85 0.29
C PRO A 840 -25.29 10.92 -0.77
N ARG A 841 -26.00 12.07 -0.69
CA ARG A 841 -25.86 13.20 -1.62
C ARG A 841 -24.99 14.32 -1.07
#